data_AF-A0A2E0TQJ2-F1
#
_entry.id   AF-A0A2E0TQJ2-F1
#
_cell.length_a   1.000
_cell.length_b   1.000
_cell.length_c   1.000
_cell.angle_alpha   90.00
_cell.angle_beta   90.00
_cell.angle_gamma   90.00
#
_symmetry.space_group_name_H-M   'P 1'
#
loop_
_entity.id
_entity.type
_entity.pdbx_description
1 polymer ?
#
loop_
_entity_poly.entity_id
_entity_poly.type
_entity_poly.pdbx_seq_one_letter_code
_entity_poly.pdbx_strand_id
1 'polypeptide(L)'
;MAPGGCASRLQPEKAMGVSLSTVASSVIGWRGAVYWTERPQSTARGGGGIASGPASAGGVPVPRGVRLPQAARRSRRAKRGRKGWGMAKRSGLRGRARPVPSLRLRQFVPPIAERPPRRSSGRPGGSRAPASCYHRRMKRLLFALAMALAGSLALALASSSARAQDDVPAPTLEVGTVQLAGSSSEVRISAPGAWTLSVDGEVRERGEGEAELGLQLGSGRHQLALRAGEATVNARTTIVPSWLAPLPPLLAIALALLLRQVLLALFAGVAAGAFLATGYDPLAALLRVVDHYALHALADEDHASILLFSLLLGGMIGLITRSGGGAGLAGLVTRRATDAKRGQLAAWGLGVVVFFDDYANSLLVGSSMRPITDRLRISREKLAFLVDATAAPVASVALVSSWIGVEVGYIGEQLAERGVELDPYVAFLKTLPYRFYPWLMLFFGLVLVLTRRDFGPMRAAEERARQTGKLVADGSTPASDFSDALPDVAPRAIHAIVPIVVVVLVAFLGMIVTGREAVLAEGGELTTRAVFGSANSLKALLWASAAGGAAALITALGTGTLRLAQGLEAWLEGMKSMLLACAILVLAWSLGAICREVHTAQVVIAAIGDGLPAGLLPAAVFVVSAAVSFATGTSWGTMAILFPLVVPLADELAPGQIPILLGAISSILAGSVWGDHCSPISDTTIMSSMASSCDHVDHVRTQLPYALLVGGVALVFGEIATGFGLYPAWVGLLLGGAALFAIVLWRGEVVGDAPPGVPSVDEGGDETPPEPVDEPA
;
A
#
# COMPACT_ATOMS: atom_id res chain seq x y z
N MET A 1 -24.41 -22.44 56.54
CA MET A 1 -25.13 -23.69 56.88
C MET A 1 -24.54 -24.84 56.07
N ALA A 2 -24.88 -26.09 56.40
CA ALA A 2 -24.16 -27.29 55.98
C ALA A 2 -24.87 -28.04 54.81
N PRO A 3 -24.51 -29.28 54.39
CA PRO A 3 -23.93 -29.46 53.05
C PRO A 3 -24.50 -30.64 52.24
N GLY A 4 -23.93 -30.89 51.05
CA GLY A 4 -24.06 -32.15 50.33
C GLY A 4 -23.50 -32.07 48.90
N GLY A 5 -22.79 -33.05 48.34
CA GLY A 5 -22.26 -34.27 48.95
C GLY A 5 -22.47 -35.54 48.12
N CYS A 6 -21.52 -35.89 47.26
CA CYS A 6 -21.33 -37.27 46.81
C CYS A 6 -19.88 -37.48 46.39
N ALA A 7 -19.34 -38.69 46.58
CA ALA A 7 -18.00 -39.06 46.18
C ALA A 7 -17.97 -40.53 45.74
N SER A 8 -17.22 -40.82 44.68
CA SER A 8 -16.77 -42.17 44.35
C SER A 8 -15.28 -42.14 44.04
N ARG A 9 -14.57 -43.14 44.56
CA ARG A 9 -13.11 -43.27 44.43
C ARG A 9 -12.80 -44.16 43.22
N LEU A 10 -11.62 -43.96 42.63
CA LEU A 10 -10.62 -45.02 42.48
C LEU A 10 -9.24 -44.37 42.25
N GLN A 11 -8.20 -44.93 42.88
CA GLN A 11 -6.80 -44.58 42.61
C GLN A 11 -6.15 -45.72 41.78
N PRO A 12 -4.81 -45.88 41.71
CA PRO A 12 -4.05 -45.56 40.50
C PRO A 12 -3.39 -46.82 39.91
N GLU A 13 -2.64 -46.69 38.79
CA GLU A 13 -1.29 -47.29 38.71
C GLU A 13 -0.45 -46.85 37.50
N LYS A 14 0.88 -46.93 37.72
CA LYS A 14 1.98 -47.22 36.77
C LYS A 14 2.11 -46.42 35.46
N ALA A 15 3.07 -45.51 35.54
CA ALA A 15 3.81 -44.91 34.44
C ALA A 15 4.38 -45.91 33.40
N MET A 16 4.47 -45.45 32.15
CA MET A 16 5.58 -45.70 31.24
C MET A 16 5.81 -44.44 30.38
N GLY A 17 7.05 -43.95 30.32
CA GLY A 17 7.43 -42.85 29.42
C GLY A 17 7.99 -43.38 28.11
N VAL A 18 7.58 -42.79 26.98
CA VAL A 18 8.16 -43.03 25.64
C VAL A 18 8.25 -41.70 24.89
N SER A 19 9.33 -41.52 24.13
CA SER A 19 9.68 -40.28 23.41
C SER A 19 8.66 -39.87 22.33
N LEU A 20 8.62 -38.58 22.03
CA LEU A 20 8.10 -38.07 20.75
C LEU A 20 8.92 -38.66 19.60
N SER A 21 8.27 -39.30 18.61
CA SER A 21 8.82 -39.54 17.26
C SER A 21 7.86 -40.11 16.19
N THR A 22 6.55 -40.31 16.44
CA THR A 22 5.68 -41.04 15.47
C THR A 22 4.27 -40.47 15.25
N VAL A 23 4.12 -39.41 14.43
CA VAL A 23 2.89 -39.19 13.61
C VAL A 23 3.27 -38.55 12.25
N ALA A 24 3.95 -39.30 11.37
CA ALA A 24 4.36 -38.80 10.06
C ALA A 24 4.47 -39.89 8.96
N SER A 25 3.44 -40.73 8.77
CA SER A 25 3.27 -41.56 7.55
C SER A 25 1.90 -42.26 7.47
N SER A 26 0.96 -41.64 6.74
CA SER A 26 -0.24 -42.23 6.11
C SER A 26 -0.95 -41.10 5.33
N VAL A 27 -1.44 -41.25 4.09
CA VAL A 27 -1.75 -42.44 3.29
C VAL A 27 -1.18 -42.32 1.87
N ILE A 28 -0.50 -43.36 1.37
CA ILE A 28 -0.29 -43.59 -0.08
C ILE A 28 -0.53 -45.08 -0.39
N GLY A 29 -1.48 -45.34 -1.29
CA GLY A 29 -1.80 -46.63 -1.90
C GLY A 29 -2.99 -46.43 -2.84
N TRP A 30 -3.02 -46.92 -4.07
CA TRP A 30 -2.44 -48.16 -4.58
C TRP A 30 -1.89 -48.05 -6.02
N ARG A 31 -1.43 -49.17 -6.60
CA ARG A 31 -0.88 -49.29 -7.97
C ARG A 31 -1.59 -50.39 -8.77
N GLY A 32 -1.60 -50.25 -10.10
CA GLY A 32 -1.85 -51.35 -11.06
C GLY A 32 -2.98 -51.04 -12.05
N ALA A 33 -2.90 -51.42 -13.33
CA ALA A 33 -1.77 -51.97 -14.08
C ALA A 33 -1.89 -51.59 -15.58
N VAL A 34 -0.83 -51.82 -16.37
CA VAL A 34 -0.76 -51.47 -17.80
C VAL A 34 -1.07 -52.67 -18.67
N TYR A 35 -1.80 -52.46 -19.78
CA TYR A 35 -1.58 -53.22 -21.02
C TYR A 35 -1.71 -52.32 -22.26
N TRP A 36 -1.13 -52.78 -23.37
CA TRP A 36 -0.89 -52.02 -24.60
C TRP A 36 -1.17 -52.95 -25.80
N THR A 37 -2.02 -52.56 -26.76
CA THR A 37 -2.04 -53.13 -28.13
C THR A 37 -2.86 -52.28 -29.11
N GLU A 38 -2.16 -51.75 -30.12
CA GLU A 38 -2.43 -51.74 -31.57
C GLU A 38 -3.85 -51.56 -32.19
N ARG A 39 -3.87 -50.89 -33.37
CA ARG A 39 -5.00 -50.84 -34.33
C ARG A 39 -4.87 -51.97 -35.37
N PRO A 40 -5.93 -52.34 -36.11
CA PRO A 40 -6.04 -51.82 -37.50
C PRO A 40 -7.46 -51.65 -38.10
N GLN A 41 -7.55 -50.88 -39.21
CA GLN A 41 -8.49 -51.03 -40.37
C GLN A 41 -10.04 -50.94 -40.14
N SER A 42 -10.77 -50.01 -40.80
CA SER A 42 -11.52 -50.12 -42.09
C SER A 42 -12.80 -51.00 -42.03
N THR A 43 -13.94 -50.76 -42.72
CA THR A 43 -14.23 -50.12 -44.03
C THR A 43 -15.70 -49.65 -44.20
N ALA A 44 -15.91 -48.54 -44.93
CA ALA A 44 -16.91 -48.29 -46.00
C ALA A 44 -18.46 -48.33 -45.81
N ARG A 45 -19.15 -47.66 -46.77
CA ARG A 45 -20.61 -47.50 -47.03
C ARG A 45 -21.36 -46.58 -46.05
N GLY A 46 -22.24 -45.66 -46.47
CA GLY A 46 -22.66 -45.15 -47.80
C GLY A 46 -24.00 -44.36 -47.68
N GLY A 47 -24.44 -43.46 -48.57
CA GLY A 47 -23.86 -42.87 -49.79
C GLY A 47 -24.87 -41.94 -50.52
N GLY A 48 -24.44 -41.21 -51.57
CA GLY A 48 -25.27 -40.30 -52.41
C GLY A 48 -25.48 -38.88 -51.84
N GLY A 49 -25.60 -37.78 -52.62
CA GLY A 49 -25.44 -37.53 -54.07
C GLY A 49 -25.06 -36.04 -54.31
N ILE A 50 -24.31 -35.67 -55.36
CA ILE A 50 -24.79 -35.12 -56.65
C ILE A 50 -25.69 -33.88 -56.48
N ALA A 51 -25.43 -32.66 -57.01
CA ALA A 51 -24.28 -31.99 -57.66
C ALA A 51 -24.56 -30.43 -57.61
N SER A 52 -23.95 -29.44 -58.30
CA SER A 52 -22.90 -29.32 -59.33
C SER A 52 -22.40 -27.84 -59.39
N GLY A 53 -21.29 -27.55 -60.10
CA GLY A 53 -20.89 -26.19 -60.54
C GLY A 53 -21.23 -25.93 -62.03
N PRO A 54 -20.47 -25.13 -62.83
CA PRO A 54 -19.18 -24.46 -62.51
C PRO A 54 -18.95 -23.03 -63.13
N ALA A 55 -17.77 -22.42 -62.85
CA ALA A 55 -16.89 -21.59 -63.73
C ALA A 55 -17.43 -20.35 -64.53
N SER A 56 -16.67 -19.30 -64.90
CA SER A 56 -15.32 -18.71 -64.60
C SER A 56 -15.24 -17.34 -65.36
N ALA A 57 -14.16 -16.57 -65.64
CA ALA A 57 -12.69 -16.58 -65.43
C ALA A 57 -12.11 -15.14 -65.63
N GLY A 58 -10.87 -14.89 -65.18
CA GLY A 58 -10.04 -13.71 -65.55
C GLY A 58 -10.20 -12.45 -64.66
N GLY A 59 -9.24 -11.50 -64.59
CA GLY A 59 -7.89 -11.44 -65.18
C GLY A 59 -7.06 -10.24 -64.66
N VAL A 60 -5.74 -10.39 -64.56
CA VAL A 60 -4.72 -9.45 -63.98
C VAL A 60 -3.90 -8.85 -65.15
N PRO A 61 -3.49 -7.54 -65.21
CA PRO A 61 -2.40 -6.99 -64.37
C PRO A 61 -2.35 -5.45 -64.08
N VAL A 62 -1.35 -5.06 -63.28
CA VAL A 62 -0.90 -3.68 -62.96
C VAL A 62 0.39 -3.33 -63.72
N PRO A 63 0.65 -2.05 -64.08
CA PRO A 63 2.02 -1.58 -64.26
C PRO A 63 2.40 -0.27 -63.52
N ARG A 64 3.53 -0.38 -62.80
CA ARG A 64 4.45 0.62 -62.22
C ARG A 64 4.57 2.00 -62.92
N GLY A 65 4.61 3.08 -62.12
CA GLY A 65 5.89 3.61 -61.60
C GLY A 65 6.49 4.97 -62.09
N VAL A 66 6.85 5.81 -61.10
CA VAL A 66 8.02 6.73 -61.03
C VAL A 66 8.08 7.98 -61.96
N ARG A 67 7.94 9.18 -61.35
CA ARG A 67 8.96 10.27 -61.43
C ARG A 67 8.74 11.48 -60.49
N LEU A 68 9.84 11.93 -59.89
CA LEU A 68 10.21 13.31 -59.49
C LEU A 68 11.50 13.65 -60.30
N PRO A 69 12.04 14.91 -60.39
CA PRO A 69 11.96 16.01 -59.40
C PRO A 69 11.96 17.47 -59.98
N GLN A 70 12.27 18.44 -59.10
CA GLN A 70 12.89 19.78 -59.33
C GLN A 70 12.05 21.03 -59.73
N ALA A 71 11.87 21.88 -58.71
CA ALA A 71 12.45 23.23 -58.59
C ALA A 71 11.77 24.52 -59.16
N ALA A 72 11.55 25.44 -58.20
CA ALA A 72 11.74 26.90 -58.26
C ALA A 72 10.83 27.83 -59.09
N ARG A 73 10.18 28.80 -58.41
CA ARG A 73 10.59 30.23 -58.45
C ARG A 73 9.96 31.10 -57.34
N ARG A 74 10.49 32.33 -57.23
CA ARG A 74 10.05 33.45 -56.35
C ARG A 74 8.71 34.05 -56.89
N SER A 75 7.93 34.91 -56.21
CA SER A 75 8.36 36.13 -55.50
C SER A 75 7.20 36.97 -54.87
N ARG A 76 7.56 37.96 -54.03
CA ARG A 76 6.86 39.25 -53.72
C ARG A 76 5.53 39.16 -52.91
N ARG A 77 5.39 39.85 -51.76
CA ARG A 77 5.06 41.30 -51.51
C ARG A 77 3.59 41.66 -51.87
N ALA A 78 2.80 42.40 -51.07
CA ALA A 78 3.16 43.29 -49.95
C ALA A 78 1.99 43.70 -48.99
N LYS A 79 2.36 44.18 -47.78
CA LYS A 79 1.78 45.28 -46.96
C LYS A 79 0.24 45.47 -46.83
N ARG A 80 -0.27 45.29 -45.59
CA ARG A 80 -0.99 46.27 -44.72
C ARG A 80 -1.71 45.49 -43.57
N GLY A 81 -1.83 45.92 -42.31
CA GLY A 81 -0.97 46.82 -41.53
C GLY A 81 -1.67 47.97 -40.78
N ARG A 82 -1.99 47.81 -39.48
CA ARG A 82 -2.00 48.87 -38.44
C ARG A 82 -2.26 48.34 -37.01
N LYS A 83 -1.57 48.95 -36.02
CA LYS A 83 -1.93 49.22 -34.60
C LYS A 83 -2.70 48.12 -33.80
N GLY A 84 -2.22 47.59 -32.67
CA GLY A 84 -0.97 47.82 -31.93
C GLY A 84 -1.08 48.81 -30.75
N TRP A 85 -0.95 48.28 -29.53
CA TRP A 85 -0.67 48.97 -28.26
C TRP A 85 0.47 48.19 -27.56
N GLY A 86 1.27 48.85 -26.71
CA GLY A 86 2.29 48.15 -25.91
C GLY A 86 3.34 49.04 -25.25
N MET A 87 3.72 48.65 -24.03
CA MET A 87 4.85 49.12 -23.20
C MET A 87 5.11 48.04 -22.13
N ALA A 88 6.32 47.83 -21.59
CA ALA A 88 7.65 48.27 -22.01
C ALA A 88 8.71 47.24 -21.51
N LYS A 89 9.94 47.30 -22.03
CA LYS A 89 11.06 46.42 -21.62
C LYS A 89 12.10 47.15 -20.77
N ARG A 90 12.74 46.40 -19.86
CA ARG A 90 14.18 46.49 -19.53
C ARG A 90 14.70 45.05 -19.46
N SER A 91 15.59 44.57 -20.33
CA SER A 91 17.04 44.86 -20.43
C SER A 91 17.83 44.47 -19.16
N GLY A 92 18.77 43.51 -19.15
CA GLY A 92 19.23 42.59 -20.19
C GLY A 92 20.75 42.52 -20.31
N LEU A 93 21.33 41.32 -20.16
CA LEU A 93 22.76 41.03 -20.32
C LEU A 93 22.99 39.89 -21.32
N ARG A 94 24.13 39.89 -22.02
CA ARG A 94 24.48 38.90 -23.04
C ARG A 94 25.71 38.08 -22.63
N GLY A 95 25.54 36.77 -22.42
CA GLY A 95 26.62 35.78 -22.48
C GLY A 95 26.56 35.01 -23.80
N ARG A 96 27.70 34.66 -24.40
CA ARG A 96 27.77 33.98 -25.70
C ARG A 96 28.37 32.57 -25.59
N ALA A 97 27.57 31.59 -26.00
CA ALA A 97 27.95 30.32 -26.65
C ALA A 97 28.98 29.37 -25.99
N ARG A 98 28.52 28.14 -25.71
CA ARG A 98 29.06 26.89 -26.27
C ARG A 98 27.97 25.80 -26.23
N PRO A 99 27.64 25.10 -27.33
CA PRO A 99 26.73 23.95 -27.30
C PRO A 99 27.48 22.67 -26.92
N VAL A 100 26.85 21.82 -26.10
CA VAL A 100 27.36 20.47 -25.74
C VAL A 100 26.90 19.46 -26.79
N PRO A 101 27.76 18.55 -27.30
CA PRO A 101 27.36 17.54 -28.27
C PRO A 101 26.54 16.42 -27.61
N SER A 102 25.42 16.04 -28.23
CA SER A 102 24.58 14.93 -27.76
C SER A 102 25.12 13.57 -28.24
N LEU A 103 25.39 12.67 -27.30
CA LEU A 103 25.67 11.27 -27.65
C LEU A 103 24.41 10.60 -28.19
N ARG A 104 24.47 10.08 -29.43
CA ARG A 104 23.51 9.11 -29.95
C ARG A 104 24.14 7.72 -29.90
N LEU A 105 23.65 6.87 -29.00
CA LEU A 105 23.98 5.45 -29.01
C LEU A 105 23.44 4.80 -30.30
N ARG A 106 24.34 4.29 -31.15
CA ARG A 106 23.97 3.46 -32.30
C ARG A 106 23.87 2.01 -31.84
N GLN A 107 22.69 1.42 -31.98
CA GLN A 107 22.56 -0.04 -31.93
C GLN A 107 23.28 -0.67 -33.13
N PHE A 108 24.07 -1.71 -32.89
CA PHE A 108 24.69 -2.52 -33.94
C PHE A 108 23.87 -3.79 -34.12
N VAL A 109 23.33 -4.00 -35.33
CA VAL A 109 22.70 -5.26 -35.75
C VAL A 109 23.37 -5.70 -37.05
N PRO A 110 24.00 -6.88 -37.12
CA PRO A 110 24.62 -7.38 -38.34
C PRO A 110 23.56 -7.90 -39.33
N PRO A 111 23.72 -7.71 -40.64
CA PRO A 111 22.74 -8.13 -41.63
C PRO A 111 22.81 -9.63 -41.92
N ILE A 112 21.65 -10.28 -42.04
CA ILE A 112 21.52 -11.64 -42.59
C ILE A 112 21.49 -11.54 -44.11
N ALA A 113 22.32 -12.32 -44.80
CA ALA A 113 22.38 -12.36 -46.27
C ALA A 113 21.68 -13.61 -46.81
N GLU A 114 20.64 -13.42 -47.62
CA GLU A 114 19.96 -14.51 -48.33
C GLU A 114 20.79 -15.04 -49.51
N ARG A 115 20.65 -16.34 -49.82
CA ARG A 115 21.12 -16.94 -51.08
C ARG A 115 20.10 -17.96 -51.63
N PRO A 116 20.02 -18.12 -52.97
CA PRO A 116 18.90 -18.79 -53.65
C PRO A 116 18.96 -20.33 -53.63
N PRO A 117 17.85 -21.04 -53.94
CA PRO A 117 17.72 -22.47 -53.73
C PRO A 117 18.40 -23.34 -54.81
N ARG A 118 18.69 -24.60 -54.45
CA ARG A 118 18.98 -25.71 -55.37
C ARG A 118 18.09 -26.92 -55.07
N ARG A 119 17.74 -27.67 -56.11
CA ARG A 119 17.00 -28.96 -56.06
C ARG A 119 17.95 -30.14 -56.25
N SER A 120 17.45 -31.37 -55.99
CA SER A 120 18.09 -32.69 -56.20
C SER A 120 19.33 -32.98 -55.33
N SER A 121 19.59 -34.21 -54.87
CA SER A 121 18.83 -35.49 -54.93
C SER A 121 19.42 -36.50 -53.95
N GLY A 122 18.63 -37.48 -53.48
CA GLY A 122 19.14 -38.69 -52.81
C GLY A 122 18.53 -39.01 -51.44
N ARG A 123 18.29 -40.30 -51.19
CA ARG A 123 17.99 -40.95 -49.90
C ARG A 123 19.11 -41.98 -49.63
N PRO A 124 19.21 -42.58 -48.43
CA PRO A 124 19.01 -42.03 -47.08
C PRO A 124 20.20 -42.33 -46.15
N GLY A 125 20.39 -41.55 -45.08
CA GLY A 125 21.35 -41.85 -44.01
C GLY A 125 20.79 -41.37 -42.67
N GLY A 126 20.83 -42.22 -41.63
CA GLY A 126 20.10 -41.97 -40.39
C GLY A 126 20.98 -41.68 -39.18
N SER A 127 20.56 -40.72 -38.35
CA SER A 127 20.73 -40.81 -36.90
C SER A 127 19.63 -40.00 -36.19
N ARG A 128 19.12 -40.51 -35.05
CA ARG A 128 18.25 -39.77 -34.13
C ARG A 128 19.01 -39.57 -32.82
N ALA A 129 19.45 -38.35 -32.53
CA ALA A 129 19.96 -37.99 -31.21
C ALA A 129 18.77 -37.80 -30.24
N PRO A 130 18.72 -38.48 -29.06
CA PRO A 130 17.53 -38.48 -28.20
C PRO A 130 17.55 -37.37 -27.14
N ALA A 131 16.41 -36.69 -26.95
CA ALA A 131 16.21 -35.68 -25.90
C ALA A 131 16.32 -36.20 -24.45
N SER A 132 16.46 -37.52 -24.23
CA SER A 132 16.50 -38.14 -22.89
C SER A 132 17.80 -37.91 -22.09
N CYS A 133 18.79 -37.26 -22.67
CA CYS A 133 20.07 -36.96 -22.01
C CYS A 133 19.98 -35.73 -21.08
N TYR A 134 19.31 -34.66 -21.53
CA TYR A 134 19.27 -33.38 -20.82
C TYR A 134 18.51 -33.50 -19.47
N HIS A 135 17.34 -34.16 -19.49
CA HIS A 135 16.53 -34.39 -18.29
C HIS A 135 17.25 -35.28 -17.25
N ARG A 136 18.11 -36.20 -17.69
CA ARG A 136 18.94 -37.04 -16.80
C ARG A 136 20.15 -36.28 -16.22
N ARG A 137 20.73 -35.31 -16.92
CA ARG A 137 21.71 -34.39 -16.33
C ARG A 137 21.07 -33.47 -15.30
N MET A 138 19.92 -32.87 -15.61
CA MET A 138 19.20 -31.97 -14.69
C MET A 138 18.87 -32.65 -13.34
N LYS A 139 18.30 -33.86 -13.37
CA LYS A 139 17.98 -34.60 -12.14
C LYS A 139 19.21 -35.00 -11.32
N ARG A 140 20.34 -35.30 -11.96
CA ARG A 140 21.60 -35.56 -11.25
C ARG A 140 22.18 -34.31 -10.60
N LEU A 141 22.07 -33.15 -11.26
CA LEU A 141 22.53 -31.87 -10.71
C LEU A 141 21.71 -31.48 -9.47
N LEU A 142 20.38 -31.56 -9.55
CA LEU A 142 19.47 -31.29 -8.43
C LEU A 142 19.70 -32.24 -7.25
N PHE A 143 19.91 -33.54 -7.51
CA PHE A 143 20.20 -34.51 -6.45
C PHE A 143 21.57 -34.25 -5.79
N ALA A 144 22.59 -33.88 -6.57
CA ALA A 144 23.89 -33.49 -6.02
C ALA A 144 23.79 -32.22 -5.15
N LEU A 145 22.98 -31.23 -5.56
CA LEU A 145 22.74 -30.01 -4.78
C LEU A 145 22.04 -30.31 -3.45
N ALA A 146 21.02 -31.18 -3.48
CA ALA A 146 20.29 -31.61 -2.28
C ALA A 146 21.19 -32.39 -1.30
N MET A 147 22.04 -33.30 -1.81
CA MET A 147 23.01 -34.02 -0.98
C MET A 147 24.09 -33.11 -0.40
N ALA A 148 24.53 -32.07 -1.13
CA ALA A 148 25.46 -31.07 -0.61
C ALA A 148 24.83 -30.27 0.54
N LEU A 149 23.60 -29.76 0.36
CA LEU A 149 22.86 -29.04 1.41
C LEU A 149 22.58 -29.92 2.64
N ALA A 150 22.20 -31.18 2.45
CA ALA A 150 22.04 -32.13 3.56
C ALA A 150 23.36 -32.40 4.30
N GLY A 151 24.48 -32.49 3.59
CA GLY A 151 25.82 -32.60 4.18
C GLY A 151 26.22 -31.35 4.97
N SER A 152 25.94 -30.15 4.47
CA SER A 152 26.16 -28.88 5.18
C SER A 152 25.34 -28.81 6.47
N LEU A 153 24.06 -29.19 6.42
CA LEU A 153 23.18 -29.18 7.58
C LEU A 153 23.59 -30.21 8.64
N ALA A 154 23.99 -31.42 8.21
CA ALA A 154 24.51 -32.44 9.11
C ALA A 154 25.83 -32.00 9.78
N LEU A 155 26.70 -31.28 9.08
CA LEU A 155 27.95 -30.76 9.65
C LEU A 155 27.69 -29.63 10.66
N ALA A 156 26.70 -28.76 10.40
CA ALA A 156 26.27 -27.74 11.35
C ALA A 156 25.68 -28.36 12.63
N LEU A 157 24.81 -29.36 12.50
CA LEU A 157 24.23 -30.10 13.64
C LEU A 157 25.27 -30.93 14.41
N ALA A 158 26.33 -31.40 13.76
CA ALA A 158 27.45 -32.07 14.43
C ALA A 158 28.35 -31.09 15.21
N SER A 159 28.33 -29.79 14.88
CA SER A 159 29.10 -28.76 15.60
C SER A 159 28.41 -28.21 16.86
N SER A 160 27.12 -28.49 17.07
CA SER A 160 26.35 -28.01 18.24
C SER A 160 26.31 -28.99 19.42
N SER A 161 27.08 -30.08 19.40
CA SER A 161 27.08 -31.11 20.46
C SER A 161 28.45 -31.28 21.14
N ALA A 162 29.05 -30.18 21.57
CA ALA A 162 30.31 -30.20 22.33
C ALA A 162 30.32 -29.12 23.44
N ARG A 163 30.55 -29.56 24.69
CA ARG A 163 30.56 -28.81 25.96
C ARG A 163 29.20 -28.47 26.57
N ALA A 164 28.71 -29.38 27.41
CA ALA A 164 28.24 -29.00 28.74
C ALA A 164 29.37 -29.34 29.72
N GLN A 165 29.93 -28.35 30.41
CA GLN A 165 31.04 -28.54 31.34
C GLN A 165 31.10 -27.38 32.35
N ASP A 166 30.55 -27.63 33.55
CA ASP A 166 30.69 -26.86 34.79
C ASP A 166 30.57 -25.32 34.67
N ASP A 167 29.32 -24.83 34.63
CA ASP A 167 29.01 -23.39 34.60
C ASP A 167 29.44 -22.65 35.89
N VAL A 168 30.68 -22.15 35.88
CA VAL A 168 30.97 -20.85 36.49
C VAL A 168 30.37 -19.80 35.55
N PRO A 169 29.50 -18.87 36.01
CA PRO A 169 28.84 -17.91 35.12
C PRO A 169 29.90 -17.06 34.41
N ALA A 170 29.89 -17.14 33.08
CA ALA A 170 30.83 -16.37 32.25
C ALA A 170 30.59 -14.87 32.46
N PRO A 171 31.66 -14.04 32.52
CA PRO A 171 31.49 -12.61 32.67
C PRO A 171 30.69 -12.03 31.49
N THR A 172 29.73 -11.17 31.77
CA THR A 172 28.94 -10.44 30.78
C THR A 172 29.31 -8.96 30.79
N LEU A 173 29.24 -8.34 29.61
CA LEU A 173 29.43 -6.91 29.39
C LEU A 173 28.31 -6.43 28.48
N GLU A 174 27.28 -5.83 29.07
CA GLU A 174 26.16 -5.24 28.34
C GLU A 174 26.38 -3.74 28.21
N VAL A 175 26.37 -3.25 26.97
CA VAL A 175 26.47 -1.83 26.63
C VAL A 175 25.67 -1.59 25.36
N GLY A 176 24.85 -0.54 25.33
CA GLY A 176 24.08 -0.19 24.15
C GLY A 176 24.98 0.05 22.93
N THR A 177 24.63 -0.57 21.79
CA THR A 177 25.37 -0.46 20.51
C THR A 177 25.57 0.99 20.08
N VAL A 178 24.58 1.84 20.35
CA VAL A 178 24.58 3.27 20.10
C VAL A 178 24.02 3.98 21.33
N GLN A 179 24.61 5.13 21.68
CA GLN A 179 24.24 5.92 22.86
C GLN A 179 24.41 7.42 22.57
N LEU A 180 23.80 8.26 23.39
CA LEU A 180 23.81 9.72 23.21
C LEU A 180 25.03 10.38 23.89
N ALA A 181 25.58 11.42 23.25
CA ALA A 181 26.66 12.21 23.85
C ALA A 181 26.13 13.10 24.98
N GLY A 182 26.61 12.89 26.20
CA GLY A 182 26.24 13.69 27.37
C GLY A 182 25.19 13.04 28.30
N SER A 183 24.54 11.95 27.87
CA SER A 183 23.98 10.98 28.82
C SER A 183 25.12 10.16 29.45
N SER A 184 24.90 9.65 30.66
CA SER A 184 25.74 8.60 31.22
C SER A 184 25.58 7.32 30.37
N SER A 185 26.67 6.86 29.76
CA SER A 185 26.76 5.58 29.08
C SER A 185 26.59 4.45 30.08
N GLU A 186 25.36 3.93 30.23
CA GLU A 186 25.09 2.75 31.05
C GLU A 186 25.83 1.53 30.48
N VAL A 187 26.65 0.92 31.32
CA VAL A 187 27.37 -0.33 31.09
C VAL A 187 27.07 -1.25 32.26
N ARG A 188 26.40 -2.37 32.01
CA ARG A 188 26.22 -3.43 33.00
C ARG A 188 27.31 -4.47 32.88
N ILE A 189 27.83 -4.86 34.03
CA ILE A 189 28.85 -5.89 34.21
C ILE A 189 28.31 -6.89 35.20
N SER A 190 28.29 -8.17 34.84
CA SER A 190 28.19 -9.27 35.81
C SER A 190 29.41 -10.16 35.64
N ALA A 191 30.15 -10.39 36.71
CA ALA A 191 31.33 -11.26 36.69
C ALA A 191 31.55 -11.94 38.05
N PRO A 192 31.99 -13.21 38.09
CA PRO A 192 32.11 -14.02 39.31
C PRO A 192 33.29 -13.65 40.22
N GLY A 193 33.86 -12.46 40.09
CA GLY A 193 35.02 -11.99 40.85
C GLY A 193 35.58 -10.67 40.31
N ALA A 194 36.74 -10.26 40.81
CA ALA A 194 37.41 -9.02 40.44
C ALA A 194 37.59 -8.85 38.92
N TRP A 195 37.12 -7.71 38.40
CA TRP A 195 37.14 -7.36 36.99
C TRP A 195 37.80 -6.00 36.74
N THR A 196 38.23 -5.78 35.51
CA THR A 196 38.81 -4.52 35.03
C THR A 196 38.16 -4.16 33.69
N LEU A 197 37.53 -2.99 33.63
CA LEU A 197 36.97 -2.43 32.41
C LEU A 197 37.98 -1.47 31.78
N SER A 198 38.33 -1.73 30.51
CA SER A 198 39.05 -0.77 29.69
C SER A 198 38.23 -0.27 28.51
N VAL A 199 38.49 0.97 28.10
CA VAL A 199 37.89 1.63 26.93
C VAL A 199 39.04 2.11 26.04
N ASP A 200 39.02 1.70 24.77
CA ASP A 200 40.06 1.95 23.76
C ASP A 200 41.49 1.55 24.20
N GLY A 201 41.58 0.62 25.14
CA GLY A 201 42.84 0.12 25.73
C GLY A 201 43.23 0.77 27.05
N GLU A 202 42.63 1.90 27.43
CA GLU A 202 42.85 2.53 28.73
C GLU A 202 41.96 1.90 29.80
N VAL A 203 42.53 1.51 30.96
CA VAL A 203 41.72 1.07 32.10
C VAL A 203 40.95 2.27 32.66
N ARG A 204 39.62 2.16 32.70
CA ARG A 204 38.73 3.20 33.23
C ARG A 204 38.16 2.85 34.61
N GLU A 205 37.83 1.59 34.82
CA GLU A 205 37.03 1.12 35.96
C GLU A 205 37.51 -0.25 36.46
N ARG A 206 37.30 -0.52 37.75
CA ARG A 206 37.66 -1.79 38.42
C ARG A 206 36.72 -2.05 39.59
N GLY A 207 36.15 -3.25 39.63
CA GLY A 207 35.27 -3.69 40.70
C GLY A 207 35.27 -5.21 40.84
N GLU A 208 34.27 -5.74 41.52
CA GLU A 208 34.09 -7.17 41.77
C GLU A 208 32.60 -7.47 41.91
N GLY A 209 32.14 -8.60 41.38
CA GLY A 209 30.71 -8.90 41.31
C GLY A 209 29.98 -8.07 40.23
N GLU A 210 28.71 -7.78 40.47
CA GLU A 210 27.86 -7.03 39.53
C GLU A 210 27.97 -5.51 39.72
N ALA A 211 27.96 -4.77 38.62
CA ALA A 211 27.99 -3.31 38.63
C ALA A 211 27.25 -2.71 37.43
N GLU A 212 26.64 -1.54 37.66
CA GLU A 212 26.01 -0.70 36.65
C GLU A 212 26.75 0.65 36.66
N LEU A 213 27.47 0.95 35.57
CA LEU A 213 28.40 2.07 35.49
C LEU A 213 27.91 3.10 34.49
N GLY A 214 27.89 4.38 34.87
CA GLY A 214 27.62 5.50 33.98
C GLY A 214 28.91 6.13 33.46
N LEU A 215 29.44 5.66 32.32
CA LEU A 215 30.64 6.27 31.72
C LEU A 215 30.29 7.60 31.02
N GLN A 216 31.28 8.50 30.92
CA GLN A 216 31.19 9.67 30.03
C GLN A 216 32.21 9.51 28.91
N LEU A 217 31.72 9.27 27.70
CA LEU A 217 32.50 9.01 26.49
C LEU A 217 32.35 10.16 25.48
N GLY A 218 33.38 10.35 24.65
CA GLY A 218 33.34 11.32 23.56
C GLY A 218 32.50 10.83 22.37
N SER A 219 32.21 11.68 21.39
CA SER A 219 31.50 11.26 20.18
C SER A 219 32.41 10.43 19.24
N GLY A 220 32.02 9.19 18.94
CA GLY A 220 32.81 8.28 18.09
C GLY A 220 32.47 6.80 18.32
N ARG A 221 33.18 5.90 17.62
CA ARG A 221 33.19 4.46 17.96
C ARG A 221 34.18 4.23 19.10
N HIS A 222 33.75 3.57 20.17
CA HIS A 222 34.58 3.17 21.29
C HIS A 222 34.56 1.63 21.45
N GLN A 223 35.72 1.02 21.74
CA GLN A 223 35.83 -0.41 22.06
C GLN A 223 35.99 -0.61 23.56
N LEU A 224 35.03 -1.28 24.18
CA LEU A 224 35.09 -1.68 25.58
C LEU A 224 35.66 -3.09 25.67
N ALA A 225 36.53 -3.33 26.64
CA ALA A 225 37.07 -4.65 26.95
C ALA A 225 37.02 -4.90 28.47
N LEU A 226 36.16 -5.82 28.88
CA LEU A 226 36.07 -6.31 30.25
C LEU A 226 37.02 -7.49 30.42
N ARG A 227 37.88 -7.46 31.44
CA ARG A 227 38.74 -8.59 31.84
C ARG A 227 38.35 -9.08 33.23
N ALA A 228 38.07 -10.37 33.36
CA ALA A 228 37.82 -11.04 34.64
C ALA A 228 38.56 -12.38 34.65
N GLY A 229 39.59 -12.50 35.50
CA GLY A 229 40.55 -13.61 35.42
C GLY A 229 41.22 -13.69 34.04
N GLU A 230 41.21 -14.88 33.43
CA GLU A 230 41.71 -15.09 32.06
C GLU A 230 40.68 -14.71 30.97
N ALA A 231 39.40 -14.54 31.31
CA ALA A 231 38.36 -14.21 30.35
C ALA A 231 38.42 -12.72 29.95
N THR A 232 38.32 -12.45 28.65
CA THR A 232 38.20 -11.08 28.09
C THR A 232 36.99 -10.99 27.17
N VAL A 233 36.02 -10.16 27.54
CA VAL A 233 34.83 -9.86 26.73
C VAL A 233 35.03 -8.50 26.05
N ASN A 234 34.79 -8.44 24.75
CA ASN A 234 34.90 -7.21 23.97
C ASN A 234 33.52 -6.77 23.51
N ALA A 235 33.17 -5.51 23.73
CA ALA A 235 31.98 -4.86 23.19
C ALA A 235 32.38 -3.59 22.43
N ARG A 236 31.43 -3.02 21.68
CA ARG A 236 31.61 -1.75 20.96
C ARG A 236 30.35 -0.91 21.14
N THR A 237 30.55 0.40 21.29
CA THR A 237 29.47 1.38 21.30
C THR A 237 29.81 2.54 20.39
N THR A 238 28.80 3.16 19.78
CA THR A 238 28.93 4.40 19.02
C THR A 238 28.21 5.52 19.77
N ILE A 239 28.96 6.55 20.17
CA ILE A 239 28.40 7.73 20.83
C ILE A 239 28.04 8.79 19.77
N VAL A 240 26.75 9.10 19.69
CA VAL A 240 26.16 10.03 18.72
C VAL A 240 25.80 11.35 19.43
N PRO A 241 26.24 12.52 18.93
CA PRO A 241 25.80 13.82 19.43
C PRO A 241 24.28 13.94 19.39
N SER A 242 23.63 14.24 20.52
CA SER A 242 22.18 14.10 20.66
C SER A 242 21.40 14.89 19.60
N TRP A 243 21.85 16.09 19.23
CA TRP A 243 21.24 16.90 18.17
C TRP A 243 21.25 16.26 16.77
N LEU A 244 22.04 15.19 16.54
CA LEU A 244 22.00 14.38 15.32
C LEU A 244 21.00 13.21 15.41
N ALA A 245 20.56 12.78 16.59
CA ALA A 245 19.62 11.65 16.71
C ALA A 245 18.32 11.86 15.91
N PRO A 246 17.70 13.07 15.85
CA PRO A 246 16.53 13.30 15.01
C PRO A 246 16.81 13.40 13.50
N LEU A 247 18.06 13.28 13.04
CA LEU A 247 18.41 13.37 11.62
C LEU A 247 17.69 12.34 10.73
N PRO A 248 17.54 11.05 11.09
CA PRO A 248 16.95 10.05 10.20
C PRO A 248 15.49 10.37 9.78
N PRO A 249 14.54 10.64 10.69
CA PRO A 249 13.18 10.98 10.29
C PRO A 249 13.06 12.42 9.79
N LEU A 250 13.85 13.39 10.29
CA LEU A 250 13.84 14.75 9.73
C LEU A 250 14.36 14.79 8.30
N LEU A 251 15.36 13.99 7.95
CA LEU A 251 15.84 13.83 6.57
C LEU A 251 14.81 13.10 5.70
N ALA A 252 14.14 12.07 6.23
CA ALA A 252 13.04 11.40 5.52
C ALA A 252 11.89 12.39 5.23
N ILE A 253 11.46 13.20 6.20
CA ILE A 253 10.48 14.27 6.00
C ILE A 253 10.99 15.26 4.95
N ALA A 254 12.18 15.85 5.14
CA ALA A 254 12.71 16.89 4.26
C ALA A 254 12.89 16.41 2.81
N LEU A 255 13.36 15.18 2.59
CA LEU A 255 13.49 14.60 1.25
C LEU A 255 12.16 14.15 0.66
N ALA A 256 11.19 13.73 1.47
CA ALA A 256 9.83 13.45 0.98
C ALA A 256 9.18 14.75 0.45
N LEU A 257 9.27 15.84 1.22
CA LEU A 257 8.80 17.18 0.84
C LEU A 257 9.52 17.73 -0.41
N LEU A 258 10.84 17.54 -0.52
CA LEU A 258 11.67 18.11 -1.58
C LEU A 258 11.63 17.29 -2.89
N LEU A 259 11.75 15.96 -2.79
CA LEU A 259 11.87 15.06 -3.93
C LEU A 259 10.51 14.52 -4.41
N ARG A 260 9.48 14.53 -3.56
CA ARG A 260 8.17 13.88 -3.81
C ARG A 260 8.33 12.40 -4.14
N GLN A 261 9.25 11.73 -3.44
CA GLN A 261 9.64 10.34 -3.67
C GLN A 261 9.89 9.63 -2.33
N VAL A 262 8.82 9.13 -1.72
CA VAL A 262 8.83 8.55 -0.37
C VAL A 262 9.83 7.39 -0.25
N LEU A 263 9.90 6.48 -1.22
CA LEU A 263 10.80 5.33 -1.14
C LEU A 263 12.28 5.75 -1.04
N LEU A 264 12.68 6.79 -1.78
CA LEU A 264 14.02 7.38 -1.71
C LEU A 264 14.24 8.14 -0.40
N ALA A 265 13.21 8.81 0.11
CA ALA A 265 13.27 9.58 1.34
C ALA A 265 13.39 8.68 2.58
N LEU A 266 12.62 7.60 2.66
CA LEU A 266 12.76 6.56 3.68
C LEU A 266 14.14 5.90 3.60
N PHE A 267 14.58 5.45 2.42
CA PHE A 267 15.92 4.86 2.24
C PHE A 267 17.03 5.81 2.70
N ALA A 268 16.94 7.10 2.36
CA ALA A 268 17.91 8.11 2.78
C ALA A 268 17.86 8.37 4.30
N GLY A 269 16.68 8.35 4.92
CA GLY A 269 16.52 8.40 6.37
C GLY A 269 17.20 7.22 7.06
N VAL A 270 16.90 5.99 6.64
CA VAL A 270 17.54 4.76 7.16
C VAL A 270 19.05 4.80 6.95
N ALA A 271 19.53 5.22 5.77
CA ALA A 271 20.96 5.35 5.49
C ALA A 271 21.66 6.42 6.36
N ALA A 272 20.99 7.54 6.66
CA ALA A 272 21.52 8.56 7.56
C ALA A 272 21.57 8.07 9.01
N GLY A 273 20.56 7.33 9.47
CA GLY A 273 20.59 6.69 10.79
C GLY A 273 21.67 5.61 10.89
N ALA A 274 21.78 4.74 9.88
CA ALA A 274 22.82 3.74 9.78
C ALA A 274 24.22 4.37 9.73
N PHE A 275 24.36 5.58 9.17
CA PHE A 275 25.59 6.37 9.20
C PHE A 275 25.94 6.90 10.59
N LEU A 276 24.95 7.27 11.41
CA LEU A 276 25.17 7.60 12.82
C LEU A 276 25.55 6.34 13.62
N ALA A 277 24.75 5.27 13.53
CA ALA A 277 24.96 4.03 14.28
C ALA A 277 26.28 3.33 13.96
N THR A 278 26.67 3.28 12.68
CA THR A 278 27.98 2.78 12.26
C THR A 278 29.13 3.76 12.52
N GLY A 279 28.93 4.88 13.22
CA GLY A 279 30.00 5.79 13.59
C GLY A 279 30.67 6.44 12.37
N TYR A 280 29.85 7.02 11.50
CA TYR A 280 30.23 7.88 10.36
C TYR A 280 30.95 7.17 9.20
N ASP A 281 30.58 5.91 8.92
CA ASP A 281 31.09 5.10 7.81
C ASP A 281 30.04 4.99 6.68
N PRO A 282 30.18 5.71 5.56
CA PRO A 282 29.14 5.75 4.52
C PRO A 282 28.92 4.40 3.81
N LEU A 283 29.95 3.57 3.70
CA LEU A 283 29.85 2.29 3.01
C LEU A 283 29.24 1.23 3.93
N ALA A 284 29.66 1.18 5.19
CA ALA A 284 29.00 0.33 6.18
C ALA A 284 27.52 0.73 6.34
N ALA A 285 27.20 2.02 6.41
CA ALA A 285 25.83 2.52 6.50
C ALA A 285 24.94 2.02 5.35
N LEU A 286 25.36 2.22 4.10
CA LEU A 286 24.59 1.79 2.93
C LEU A 286 24.41 0.26 2.84
N LEU A 287 25.40 -0.51 3.30
CA LEU A 287 25.29 -1.96 3.39
C LEU A 287 24.34 -2.38 4.53
N ARG A 288 24.42 -1.74 5.71
CA ARG A 288 23.54 -1.97 6.87
C ARG A 288 22.05 -1.75 6.57
N VAL A 289 21.71 -0.80 5.70
CA VAL A 289 20.31 -0.63 5.23
C VAL A 289 19.75 -1.94 4.67
N VAL A 290 20.59 -2.74 3.98
CA VAL A 290 20.17 -3.97 3.29
C VAL A 290 20.46 -5.23 4.10
N ASP A 291 21.68 -5.40 4.64
CA ASP A 291 22.11 -6.63 5.33
C ASP A 291 21.65 -6.72 6.79
N HIS A 292 21.24 -5.58 7.38
CA HIS A 292 20.73 -5.50 8.75
C HIS A 292 19.27 -5.06 8.75
N TYR A 293 18.97 -3.77 8.58
CA TYR A 293 17.63 -3.23 8.89
C TYR A 293 16.53 -3.82 8.00
N ALA A 294 16.67 -3.76 6.67
CA ALA A 294 15.67 -4.32 5.76
C ALA A 294 15.59 -5.86 5.81
N LEU A 295 16.70 -6.56 6.12
CA LEU A 295 16.69 -8.01 6.25
C LEU A 295 15.97 -8.48 7.52
N HIS A 296 16.23 -7.85 8.67
CA HIS A 296 15.55 -8.19 9.93
C HIS A 296 14.06 -7.80 9.87
N ALA A 297 13.73 -6.63 9.30
CA ALA A 297 12.34 -6.22 9.06
C ALA A 297 11.57 -7.17 8.12
N LEU A 298 12.25 -7.91 7.24
CA LEU A 298 11.64 -8.92 6.35
C LEU A 298 11.65 -10.34 6.95
N ALA A 299 12.50 -10.60 7.95
CA ALA A 299 12.67 -11.91 8.57
C ALA A 299 11.76 -12.15 9.80
N ASP A 300 11.18 -11.09 10.36
CA ASP A 300 10.18 -11.16 11.42
C ASP A 300 8.86 -11.84 10.95
N GLU A 301 8.25 -12.65 11.82
CA GLU A 301 7.07 -13.47 11.46
C GLU A 301 5.80 -12.62 11.24
N ASP A 302 5.59 -11.58 12.04
CA ASP A 302 4.40 -10.73 11.94
C ASP A 302 4.54 -9.77 10.75
N HIS A 303 5.70 -9.16 10.55
CA HIS A 303 6.03 -8.39 9.35
C HIS A 303 5.90 -9.23 8.06
N ALA A 304 6.46 -10.45 8.04
CA ALA A 304 6.30 -11.35 6.90
C ALA A 304 4.82 -11.73 6.66
N SER A 305 4.04 -11.91 7.73
CA SER A 305 2.60 -12.18 7.66
C SER A 305 1.83 -10.99 7.07
N ILE A 306 2.15 -9.76 7.49
CA ILE A 306 1.59 -8.50 6.99
C ILE A 306 1.86 -8.34 5.49
N LEU A 307 3.11 -8.53 5.06
CA LEU A 307 3.50 -8.44 3.65
C LEU A 307 2.78 -9.51 2.81
N LEU A 308 2.74 -10.76 3.29
CA LEU A 308 2.10 -11.86 2.58
C LEU A 308 0.59 -11.66 2.43
N PHE A 309 -0.12 -11.27 3.50
CA PHE A 309 -1.56 -11.05 3.42
C PHE A 309 -1.90 -9.83 2.57
N SER A 310 -1.10 -8.76 2.62
CA SER A 310 -1.26 -7.59 1.76
C SER A 310 -1.15 -7.95 0.28
N LEU A 311 -0.16 -8.78 -0.10
CA LEU A 311 -0.01 -9.29 -1.46
C LEU A 311 -1.20 -10.19 -1.88
N LEU A 312 -1.65 -11.10 -1.00
CA LEU A 312 -2.80 -11.97 -1.28
C LEU A 312 -4.10 -11.17 -1.46
N LEU A 313 -4.32 -10.14 -0.64
CA LEU A 313 -5.45 -9.24 -0.72
C LEU A 313 -5.42 -8.40 -2.01
N GLY A 314 -4.24 -7.86 -2.37
CA GLY A 314 -4.02 -7.21 -3.67
C GLY A 314 -4.35 -8.14 -4.84
N GLY A 315 -3.93 -9.40 -4.79
CA GLY A 315 -4.27 -10.41 -5.80
C GLY A 315 -5.77 -10.70 -5.91
N MET A 316 -6.49 -10.73 -4.79
CA MET A 316 -7.95 -10.78 -4.77
C MET A 316 -8.57 -9.54 -5.44
N ILE A 317 -8.07 -8.34 -5.15
CA ILE A 317 -8.53 -7.07 -5.74
C ILE A 317 -8.29 -7.07 -7.27
N GLY A 318 -7.12 -7.53 -7.72
CA GLY A 318 -6.82 -7.71 -9.15
C GLY A 318 -7.80 -8.64 -9.87
N LEU A 319 -8.19 -9.74 -9.22
CA LEU A 319 -9.23 -10.64 -9.70
C LEU A 319 -10.63 -10.00 -9.73
N ILE A 320 -11.05 -9.31 -8.66
CA ILE A 320 -12.33 -8.60 -8.57
C ILE A 320 -12.45 -7.56 -9.70
N THR A 321 -11.38 -6.80 -9.93
CA THR A 321 -11.28 -5.80 -10.99
C THR A 321 -11.34 -6.47 -12.36
N ARG A 322 -10.45 -7.44 -12.66
CA ARG A 322 -10.34 -8.03 -14.01
C ARG A 322 -11.53 -8.91 -14.41
N SER A 323 -12.27 -9.46 -13.45
CA SER A 323 -13.52 -10.20 -13.69
C SER A 323 -14.76 -9.32 -13.82
N GLY A 324 -14.63 -7.99 -13.75
CA GLY A 324 -15.79 -7.08 -13.84
C GLY A 324 -16.70 -7.14 -12.61
N GLY A 325 -16.20 -7.61 -11.46
CA GLY A 325 -16.95 -7.64 -10.20
C GLY A 325 -17.29 -6.24 -9.70
N GLY A 326 -16.34 -5.31 -9.82
CA GLY A 326 -16.55 -3.89 -9.55
C GLY A 326 -17.64 -3.26 -10.42
N ALA A 327 -17.54 -3.40 -11.75
CA ALA A 327 -18.56 -2.92 -12.68
C ALA A 327 -19.94 -3.58 -12.43
N GLY A 328 -19.93 -4.84 -11.96
CA GLY A 328 -21.11 -5.54 -11.48
C GLY A 328 -21.77 -4.91 -10.26
N LEU A 329 -20.98 -4.49 -9.25
CA LEU A 329 -21.47 -3.75 -8.08
C LEU A 329 -22.06 -2.39 -8.52
N ALA A 330 -21.37 -1.65 -9.39
CA ALA A 330 -21.88 -0.41 -9.96
C ALA A 330 -23.27 -0.62 -10.60
N GLY A 331 -23.42 -1.67 -11.41
CA GLY A 331 -24.69 -2.07 -12.04
C GLY A 331 -25.88 -2.36 -11.11
N LEU A 332 -25.66 -2.55 -9.80
CA LEU A 332 -26.73 -2.69 -8.80
C LEU A 332 -27.20 -1.33 -8.24
N VAL A 333 -26.28 -0.36 -8.14
CA VAL A 333 -26.53 0.96 -7.56
C VAL A 333 -27.10 1.90 -8.64
N THR A 334 -26.52 1.88 -9.84
CA THR A 334 -26.89 2.76 -10.97
C THR A 334 -28.34 2.66 -11.39
N ARG A 335 -28.97 1.47 -11.27
CA ARG A 335 -30.42 1.25 -11.53
C ARG A 335 -31.37 2.13 -10.71
N ARG A 336 -30.89 2.84 -9.68
CA ARG A 336 -31.69 3.73 -8.82
C ARG A 336 -31.45 5.22 -9.08
N ALA A 337 -30.50 5.58 -9.95
CA ALA A 337 -30.11 6.95 -10.26
C ALA A 337 -31.07 7.65 -11.26
N THR A 338 -32.25 8.06 -10.80
CA THR A 338 -33.30 8.67 -11.67
C THR A 338 -33.36 10.20 -11.64
N ASP A 339 -32.68 10.85 -10.71
CA ASP A 339 -32.61 12.32 -10.58
C ASP A 339 -31.23 12.73 -10.04
N ALA A 340 -30.87 14.01 -10.15
CA ALA A 340 -29.55 14.52 -9.75
C ALA A 340 -29.12 14.11 -8.33
N LYS A 341 -30.03 14.16 -7.34
CA LYS A 341 -29.72 13.75 -5.96
C LYS A 341 -29.57 12.23 -5.87
N ARG A 342 -30.41 11.44 -6.56
CA ARG A 342 -30.23 9.99 -6.63
C ARG A 342 -28.96 9.56 -7.37
N GLY A 343 -28.52 10.31 -8.38
CA GLY A 343 -27.25 10.10 -9.08
C GLY A 343 -26.04 10.37 -8.19
N GLN A 344 -26.05 11.48 -7.44
CA GLN A 344 -25.00 11.78 -6.46
C GLN A 344 -25.00 10.79 -5.28
N LEU A 345 -26.18 10.37 -4.78
CA LEU A 345 -26.29 9.30 -3.77
C LEU A 345 -25.79 7.95 -4.30
N ALA A 346 -25.99 7.67 -5.59
CA ALA A 346 -25.47 6.47 -6.24
C ALA A 346 -23.95 6.51 -6.37
N ALA A 347 -23.34 7.65 -6.68
CA ALA A 347 -21.89 7.80 -6.72
C ALA A 347 -21.26 7.65 -5.33
N TRP A 348 -21.70 8.45 -4.36
CA TRP A 348 -21.22 8.38 -2.97
C TRP A 348 -21.44 6.99 -2.35
N GLY A 349 -22.64 6.42 -2.54
CA GLY A 349 -22.99 5.11 -2.01
C GLY A 349 -22.24 3.96 -2.70
N LEU A 350 -21.86 4.11 -3.97
CA LEU A 350 -20.99 3.14 -4.64
C LEU A 350 -19.56 3.23 -4.10
N GLY A 351 -19.01 4.42 -3.86
CA GLY A 351 -17.70 4.57 -3.22
C GLY A 351 -17.64 3.95 -1.83
N VAL A 352 -18.68 4.16 -1.00
CA VAL A 352 -18.80 3.47 0.31
C VAL A 352 -18.93 1.94 0.18
N VAL A 353 -19.42 1.42 -0.96
CA VAL A 353 -19.47 -0.03 -1.25
C VAL A 353 -18.14 -0.57 -1.83
N VAL A 354 -17.34 0.27 -2.50
CA VAL A 354 -16.00 -0.07 -3.01
C VAL A 354 -14.94 0.30 -1.95
N PHE A 355 -15.22 -0.07 -0.70
CA PHE A 355 -14.37 0.21 0.46
C PHE A 355 -13.05 -0.55 0.48
N PHE A 356 -12.91 -1.57 -0.36
CA PHE A 356 -11.82 -2.55 -0.27
C PHE A 356 -10.49 -2.04 -0.84
N ASP A 357 -10.49 -1.01 -1.69
CA ASP A 357 -9.28 -0.43 -2.28
C ASP A 357 -9.58 0.96 -2.86
N ASP A 358 -8.79 1.98 -2.48
CA ASP A 358 -8.97 3.38 -2.86
C ASP A 358 -8.67 3.66 -4.34
N TYR A 359 -7.71 2.93 -4.93
CA TYR A 359 -7.34 3.09 -6.34
C TYR A 359 -8.40 2.45 -7.26
N ALA A 360 -8.89 1.25 -6.89
CA ALA A 360 -10.02 0.61 -7.56
C ALA A 360 -11.31 1.43 -7.43
N ASN A 361 -11.56 2.01 -6.25
CA ASN A 361 -12.69 2.93 -6.02
C ASN A 361 -12.62 4.15 -6.94
N SER A 362 -11.49 4.86 -6.93
CA SER A 362 -11.24 6.05 -7.77
C SER A 362 -11.55 5.79 -9.25
N LEU A 363 -11.00 4.70 -9.81
CA LEU A 363 -11.22 4.32 -11.22
C LEU A 363 -12.65 3.85 -11.49
N LEU A 364 -13.18 2.94 -10.66
CA LEU A 364 -14.45 2.27 -10.89
C LEU A 364 -15.63 3.21 -10.74
N VAL A 365 -15.67 4.01 -9.66
CA VAL A 365 -16.80 4.88 -9.37
C VAL A 365 -16.84 6.03 -10.36
N GLY A 366 -15.70 6.66 -10.66
CA GLY A 366 -15.59 7.68 -11.70
C GLY A 366 -16.08 7.16 -13.06
N SER A 367 -15.44 6.12 -13.60
CA SER A 367 -15.78 5.60 -14.93
C SER A 367 -17.22 5.04 -15.04
N SER A 368 -17.72 4.35 -14.01
CA SER A 368 -19.06 3.74 -14.05
C SER A 368 -20.19 4.75 -13.82
N MET A 369 -19.96 5.80 -13.03
CA MET A 369 -20.97 6.82 -12.76
C MET A 369 -20.99 7.92 -13.82
N ARG A 370 -19.86 8.25 -14.46
CA ARG A 370 -19.74 9.35 -15.43
C ARG A 370 -20.85 9.36 -16.50
N PRO A 371 -21.20 8.26 -17.20
CA PRO A 371 -22.28 8.29 -18.20
C PRO A 371 -23.66 8.64 -17.62
N ILE A 372 -23.87 8.37 -16.33
CA ILE A 372 -25.13 8.60 -15.62
C ILE A 372 -25.15 10.00 -15.01
N THR A 373 -24.03 10.46 -14.44
CA THR A 373 -23.90 11.84 -13.93
C THR A 373 -24.02 12.85 -15.05
N ASP A 374 -23.40 12.59 -16.19
CA ASP A 374 -23.47 13.44 -17.38
C ASP A 374 -24.92 13.54 -17.89
N ARG A 375 -25.61 12.41 -18.00
CA ARG A 375 -27.04 12.34 -18.39
C ARG A 375 -27.98 13.01 -17.39
N LEU A 376 -27.63 13.01 -16.09
CA LEU A 376 -28.32 13.73 -15.02
C LEU A 376 -27.85 15.19 -14.83
N ARG A 377 -26.97 15.69 -15.71
CA ARG A 377 -26.36 17.05 -15.67
C ARG A 377 -25.60 17.40 -14.38
N ILE A 378 -25.04 16.41 -13.70
CA ILE A 378 -24.14 16.61 -12.55
C ILE A 378 -22.78 17.06 -13.11
N SER A 379 -22.13 18.04 -12.46
CA SER A 379 -20.82 18.53 -12.91
C SER A 379 -19.74 17.46 -12.76
N ARG A 380 -18.72 17.46 -13.62
CA ARG A 380 -17.64 16.46 -13.54
C ARG A 380 -16.72 16.71 -12.35
N GLU A 381 -16.58 17.96 -11.91
CA GLU A 381 -15.96 18.33 -10.64
C GLU A 381 -16.73 17.71 -9.45
N LYS A 382 -18.08 17.77 -9.48
CA LYS A 382 -18.92 17.20 -8.43
C LYS A 382 -18.85 15.67 -8.38
N LEU A 383 -18.77 15.00 -9.52
CA LEU A 383 -18.49 13.56 -9.55
C LEU A 383 -17.09 13.27 -8.97
N ALA A 384 -16.05 13.95 -9.47
CA ALA A 384 -14.68 13.71 -9.03
C ALA A 384 -14.51 13.91 -7.52
N PHE A 385 -15.12 14.95 -6.94
CA PHE A 385 -15.18 15.14 -5.48
C PHE A 385 -15.88 13.99 -4.74
N LEU A 386 -17.03 13.50 -5.22
CA LEU A 386 -17.73 12.39 -4.55
C LEU A 386 -16.96 11.07 -4.63
N VAL A 387 -16.17 10.87 -5.68
CA VAL A 387 -15.24 9.74 -5.85
C VAL A 387 -14.08 9.86 -4.87
N ASP A 388 -13.36 10.98 -4.90
CA ASP A 388 -12.14 11.22 -4.09
C ASP A 388 -12.47 11.20 -2.58
N ALA A 389 -13.55 11.90 -2.19
CA ALA A 389 -14.05 11.94 -0.80
C ALA A 389 -14.59 10.59 -0.29
N THR A 390 -14.68 9.57 -1.14
CA THR A 390 -15.05 8.19 -0.75
C THR A 390 -13.98 7.15 -1.09
N ALA A 391 -12.82 7.54 -1.62
CA ALA A 391 -11.69 6.64 -1.87
C ALA A 391 -10.89 6.38 -0.58
N ALA A 392 -9.81 7.13 -0.34
CA ALA A 392 -8.98 7.02 0.86
C ALA A 392 -9.76 7.16 2.19
N PRO A 393 -10.78 8.05 2.32
CA PRO A 393 -11.57 8.15 3.55
C PRO A 393 -12.34 6.85 3.91
N VAL A 394 -12.83 6.09 2.93
CA VAL A 394 -13.49 4.80 3.22
C VAL A 394 -12.44 3.72 3.45
N ALA A 395 -11.41 3.65 2.62
CA ALA A 395 -10.35 2.64 2.72
C ALA A 395 -9.66 2.65 4.10
N SER A 396 -9.43 3.82 4.68
CA SER A 396 -8.88 3.94 6.04
C SER A 396 -9.86 3.54 7.14
N VAL A 397 -11.19 3.77 7.04
CA VAL A 397 -12.12 3.37 8.14
C VAL A 397 -12.72 1.97 7.98
N ALA A 398 -12.49 1.30 6.86
CA ALA A 398 -13.02 -0.03 6.58
C ALA A 398 -12.33 -1.12 7.39
N LEU A 399 -13.12 -2.08 7.89
CA LEU A 399 -12.61 -3.24 8.64
C LEU A 399 -11.83 -4.23 7.75
N VAL A 400 -11.99 -4.14 6.43
CA VAL A 400 -11.32 -4.96 5.41
C VAL A 400 -11.05 -4.09 4.19
N SER A 401 -9.80 -3.67 3.98
CA SER A 401 -9.35 -2.88 2.83
C SER A 401 -7.88 -3.18 2.53
N SER A 402 -7.35 -2.74 1.38
CA SER A 402 -5.92 -2.81 1.08
C SER A 402 -5.06 -2.09 2.14
N TRP A 403 -5.62 -1.10 2.84
CA TRP A 403 -4.95 -0.33 3.89
C TRP A 403 -4.80 -1.12 5.20
N ILE A 404 -5.65 -2.12 5.48
CA ILE A 404 -5.68 -2.80 6.80
C ILE A 404 -4.33 -3.41 7.19
N GLY A 405 -3.59 -3.98 6.23
CA GLY A 405 -2.27 -4.57 6.48
C GLY A 405 -1.21 -3.53 6.84
N VAL A 406 -1.26 -2.36 6.21
CA VAL A 406 -0.30 -1.28 6.48
C VAL A 406 -0.63 -0.58 7.80
N GLU A 407 -1.90 -0.27 8.06
CA GLU A 407 -2.28 0.36 9.33
C GLU A 407 -2.05 -0.57 10.53
N VAL A 408 -2.48 -1.84 10.45
CA VAL A 408 -2.25 -2.83 11.52
C VAL A 408 -0.76 -3.14 11.66
N GLY A 409 0.00 -3.13 10.56
CA GLY A 409 1.45 -3.38 10.58
C GLY A 409 2.28 -2.27 11.20
N TYR A 410 1.90 -0.99 11.04
CA TYR A 410 2.54 0.09 11.79
C TYR A 410 2.10 0.12 13.26
N ILE A 411 0.85 -0.25 13.55
CA ILE A 411 0.34 -0.33 14.93
C ILE A 411 0.99 -1.49 15.69
N GLY A 412 1.23 -2.64 15.04
CA GLY A 412 1.78 -3.85 15.67
C GLY A 412 3.22 -3.71 16.14
N GLU A 413 4.12 -3.36 15.22
CA GLU A 413 5.53 -3.00 15.49
C GLU A 413 5.62 -2.07 16.73
N GLN A 414 4.88 -0.97 16.70
CA GLN A 414 4.91 0.07 17.74
C GLN A 414 4.18 -0.30 19.07
N LEU A 415 3.52 -1.46 19.14
CA LEU A 415 2.98 -2.04 20.38
C LEU A 415 3.89 -3.14 20.94
N ALA A 416 4.45 -3.97 20.05
CA ALA A 416 5.41 -5.03 20.42
C ALA A 416 6.65 -4.43 21.10
N GLU A 417 7.17 -3.32 20.57
CA GLU A 417 8.28 -2.53 21.16
C GLU A 417 8.06 -2.11 22.62
N ARG A 418 6.80 -2.04 23.06
CA ARG A 418 6.42 -1.59 24.41
C ARG A 418 6.13 -2.71 25.39
N GLY A 419 6.08 -3.96 24.93
CA GLY A 419 5.49 -5.06 25.71
C GLY A 419 4.01 -4.84 26.05
N VAL A 420 3.27 -4.06 25.24
CA VAL A 420 1.84 -3.83 25.46
C VAL A 420 1.06 -5.00 24.90
N GLU A 421 0.50 -5.83 25.79
CA GLU A 421 -0.37 -6.97 25.47
C GLU A 421 -1.74 -6.51 24.93
N LEU A 422 -1.73 -6.01 23.70
CA LEU A 422 -2.91 -5.62 22.95
C LEU A 422 -2.75 -6.04 21.48
N ASP A 423 -3.65 -6.92 21.02
CA ASP A 423 -3.68 -7.34 19.62
C ASP A 423 -3.71 -6.12 18.66
N PRO A 424 -2.84 -6.08 17.62
CA PRO A 424 -2.73 -4.93 16.72
C PRO A 424 -4.02 -4.56 15.98
N TYR A 425 -4.87 -5.53 15.65
CA TYR A 425 -6.17 -5.27 15.02
C TYR A 425 -7.19 -4.72 16.04
N VAL A 426 -7.19 -5.21 17.29
CA VAL A 426 -7.98 -4.62 18.38
C VAL A 426 -7.52 -3.19 18.69
N ALA A 427 -6.22 -2.89 18.57
CA ALA A 427 -5.70 -1.52 18.64
C ALA A 427 -6.20 -0.65 17.46
N PHE A 428 -6.12 -1.14 16.21
CA PHE A 428 -6.75 -0.51 15.04
C PHE A 428 -8.23 -0.20 15.31
N LEU A 429 -9.03 -1.15 15.82
CA LEU A 429 -10.45 -0.94 16.12
C LEU A 429 -10.68 0.16 17.17
N LYS A 430 -9.78 0.31 18.14
CA LYS A 430 -9.82 1.40 19.15
C LYS A 430 -9.45 2.77 18.58
N THR A 431 -8.73 2.84 17.45
CA THR A 431 -8.43 4.10 16.76
C THR A 431 -9.61 4.61 15.91
N LEU A 432 -10.47 3.72 15.39
CA LEU A 432 -11.60 4.09 14.52
C LEU A 432 -12.46 5.27 15.01
N PRO A 433 -12.83 5.41 16.31
CA PRO A 433 -13.61 6.57 16.79
C PRO A 433 -12.87 7.91 16.73
N TYR A 434 -11.54 7.90 16.73
CA TYR A 434 -10.67 9.08 16.67
C TYR A 434 -10.25 9.43 15.23
N ARG A 435 -10.70 8.69 14.20
CA ARG A 435 -10.43 9.02 12.78
C ARG A 435 -11.38 10.11 12.29
N PHE A 436 -11.27 11.29 12.90
CA PHE A 436 -12.23 12.38 12.75
C PHE A 436 -12.40 12.83 11.30
N TYR A 437 -11.30 13.09 10.59
CA TYR A 437 -11.39 13.58 9.20
C TYR A 437 -12.08 12.60 8.24
N PRO A 438 -11.69 11.31 8.15
CA PRO A 438 -12.40 10.34 7.32
C PRO A 438 -13.90 10.26 7.59
N TRP A 439 -14.33 10.09 8.85
CA TRP A 439 -15.75 10.01 9.19
C TRP A 439 -16.52 11.29 8.86
N LEU A 440 -15.93 12.45 9.18
CA LEU A 440 -16.55 13.75 8.93
C LEU A 440 -16.61 14.08 7.43
N MET A 441 -15.65 13.62 6.61
CA MET A 441 -15.69 13.78 5.15
C MET A 441 -16.80 12.94 4.52
N LEU A 442 -16.93 11.67 4.91
CA LEU A 442 -18.00 10.79 4.45
C LEU A 442 -19.39 11.35 4.81
N PHE A 443 -19.54 11.81 6.06
CA PHE A 443 -20.75 12.48 6.51
C PHE A 443 -21.03 13.79 5.75
N PHE A 444 -20.01 14.63 5.54
CA PHE A 444 -20.13 15.89 4.82
C PHE A 444 -20.57 15.70 3.37
N GLY A 445 -19.96 14.75 2.64
CA GLY A 445 -20.38 14.36 1.30
C GLY A 445 -21.85 13.95 1.26
N LEU A 446 -22.29 13.10 2.19
CA LEU A 446 -23.69 12.69 2.32
C LEU A 446 -24.61 13.89 2.62
N VAL A 447 -24.21 14.83 3.48
CA VAL A 447 -24.98 16.03 3.83
C VAL A 447 -25.19 16.96 2.63
N LEU A 448 -24.14 17.26 1.85
CA LEU A 448 -24.27 18.07 0.63
C LEU A 448 -25.32 17.46 -0.31
N VAL A 449 -25.19 16.16 -0.58
CA VAL A 449 -26.06 15.41 -1.49
C VAL A 449 -27.50 15.32 -0.97
N LEU A 450 -27.69 15.05 0.33
CA LEU A 450 -29.03 14.97 0.93
C LEU A 450 -29.74 16.32 0.97
N THR A 451 -29.01 17.41 1.23
CA THR A 451 -29.57 18.76 1.28
C THR A 451 -29.68 19.45 -0.08
N ARG A 452 -29.04 18.90 -1.13
CA ARG A 452 -28.83 19.53 -2.45
C ARG A 452 -28.17 20.91 -2.35
N ARG A 453 -27.35 21.13 -1.33
CA ARG A 453 -26.67 22.40 -1.08
C ARG A 453 -25.19 22.30 -1.39
N ASP A 454 -24.68 23.30 -2.10
CA ASP A 454 -23.26 23.48 -2.37
C ASP A 454 -22.87 24.95 -2.16
N PHE A 455 -21.58 25.23 -1.99
CA PHE A 455 -21.05 26.58 -1.83
C PHE A 455 -19.70 26.77 -2.52
N GLY A 456 -19.30 28.04 -2.67
CA GLY A 456 -18.02 28.41 -3.29
C GLY A 456 -17.89 27.92 -4.75
N PRO A 457 -16.69 27.48 -5.18
CA PRO A 457 -16.47 27.08 -6.58
C PRO A 457 -17.24 25.83 -7.01
N MET A 458 -17.48 24.86 -6.11
CA MET A 458 -18.24 23.65 -6.43
C MET A 458 -19.69 23.96 -6.82
N ARG A 459 -20.32 24.91 -6.10
CA ARG A 459 -21.66 25.42 -6.45
C ARG A 459 -21.71 25.97 -7.87
N ALA A 460 -20.72 26.79 -8.25
CA ALA A 460 -20.70 27.40 -9.58
C ALA A 460 -20.56 26.36 -10.70
N ALA A 461 -19.84 25.26 -10.45
CA ALA A 461 -19.75 24.13 -11.37
C ALA A 461 -21.08 23.35 -11.51
N GLU A 462 -21.76 23.09 -10.39
CA GLU A 462 -23.07 22.44 -10.37
C GLU A 462 -24.18 23.31 -10.97
N GLU A 463 -24.22 24.61 -10.68
CA GLU A 463 -25.16 25.56 -11.30
C GLU A 463 -24.93 25.65 -12.81
N ARG A 464 -23.67 25.73 -13.27
CA ARG A 464 -23.30 25.68 -14.69
C ARG A 464 -23.84 24.42 -15.36
N ALA A 465 -23.58 23.25 -14.79
CA ALA A 465 -24.00 21.96 -15.34
C ALA A 465 -25.53 21.83 -15.40
N ARG A 466 -26.25 22.20 -14.34
CA ARG A 466 -27.72 22.13 -14.24
C ARG A 466 -28.42 23.11 -15.19
N GLN A 467 -27.97 24.36 -15.22
CA GLN A 467 -28.65 25.44 -15.95
C GLN A 467 -28.32 25.45 -17.44
N THR A 468 -27.09 25.10 -17.83
CA THR A 468 -26.61 25.22 -19.22
C THR A 468 -26.31 23.90 -19.91
N GLY A 469 -26.29 22.78 -19.17
CA GLY A 469 -25.82 21.49 -19.67
C GLY A 469 -24.29 21.38 -19.79
N LYS A 470 -23.51 22.46 -19.60
CA LYS A 470 -22.04 22.41 -19.65
C LYS A 470 -21.45 21.70 -18.43
N LEU A 471 -21.20 20.40 -18.57
CA LEU A 471 -20.66 19.54 -17.52
C LEU A 471 -19.19 19.87 -17.17
N VAL A 472 -18.46 20.44 -18.12
CA VAL A 472 -17.06 20.91 -18.04
C VAL A 472 -17.05 22.45 -18.15
N ALA A 473 -16.07 23.13 -17.55
CA ALA A 473 -15.95 24.58 -17.65
C ALA A 473 -15.30 25.05 -18.97
N ASP A 474 -15.55 26.32 -19.33
CA ASP A 474 -15.01 26.90 -20.57
C ASP A 474 -13.50 27.15 -20.46
N GLY A 475 -12.72 26.46 -21.30
CA GLY A 475 -11.25 26.54 -21.35
C GLY A 475 -10.51 25.43 -20.58
N SER A 476 -11.23 24.55 -19.89
CA SER A 476 -10.67 23.39 -19.18
C SER A 476 -10.22 22.29 -20.15
N THR A 477 -9.33 21.42 -19.68
CA THR A 477 -8.78 20.27 -20.39
C THR A 477 -9.10 18.96 -19.67
N PRO A 478 -10.30 18.38 -19.89
CA PRO A 478 -10.66 17.06 -19.38
C PRO A 478 -9.61 15.99 -19.70
N ALA A 479 -9.39 15.09 -18.74
CA ALA A 479 -8.67 13.85 -19.03
C ALA A 479 -9.36 13.09 -20.18
N SER A 480 -8.56 12.64 -21.16
CA SER A 480 -9.01 11.87 -22.33
C SER A 480 -9.80 10.63 -21.92
N ASP A 481 -10.76 10.23 -22.75
CA ASP A 481 -11.79 9.26 -22.34
C ASP A 481 -11.18 7.92 -21.86
N PHE A 482 -11.35 7.66 -20.56
CA PHE A 482 -10.84 6.48 -19.87
C PHE A 482 -11.82 5.28 -19.89
N SER A 483 -12.75 5.25 -20.86
CA SER A 483 -13.70 4.16 -21.09
C SER A 483 -13.05 2.77 -21.10
N ASP A 484 -11.86 2.69 -21.70
CA ASP A 484 -11.14 1.45 -21.99
C ASP A 484 -10.50 0.81 -20.74
N ALA A 485 -10.61 1.46 -19.57
CA ALA A 485 -10.16 0.90 -18.29
C ALA A 485 -11.15 -0.10 -17.68
N LEU A 486 -12.42 -0.09 -18.09
CA LEU A 486 -13.36 -1.14 -17.71
C LEU A 486 -13.07 -2.42 -18.51
N PRO A 487 -12.99 -3.60 -17.87
CA PRO A 487 -12.66 -4.83 -18.58
C PRO A 487 -13.80 -5.27 -19.52
N ASP A 488 -13.44 -5.73 -20.71
CA ASP A 488 -14.35 -6.32 -21.71
C ASP A 488 -14.84 -7.73 -21.27
N VAL A 489 -15.61 -7.76 -20.18
CA VAL A 489 -16.23 -8.94 -19.60
C VAL A 489 -17.61 -8.57 -19.03
N ALA A 490 -18.55 -9.51 -19.04
CA ALA A 490 -19.91 -9.25 -18.55
C ALA A 490 -19.92 -8.88 -17.05
N PRO A 491 -20.36 -7.67 -16.65
CA PRO A 491 -20.28 -7.19 -15.28
C PRO A 491 -21.21 -7.97 -14.35
N ARG A 492 -20.66 -8.55 -13.26
CA ARG A 492 -21.41 -9.42 -12.33
C ARG A 492 -20.98 -9.19 -10.88
N ALA A 493 -21.84 -8.58 -10.07
CA ALA A 493 -21.54 -8.20 -8.68
C ALA A 493 -21.07 -9.38 -7.79
N ILE A 494 -21.49 -10.61 -8.12
CA ILE A 494 -21.08 -11.83 -7.41
C ILE A 494 -19.56 -11.99 -7.32
N HIS A 495 -18.81 -11.50 -8.32
CA HIS A 495 -17.35 -11.56 -8.36
C HIS A 495 -16.65 -10.65 -7.36
N ALA A 496 -17.35 -9.64 -6.82
CA ALA A 496 -16.87 -8.81 -5.72
C ALA A 496 -17.48 -9.25 -4.38
N ILE A 497 -18.79 -9.52 -4.37
CA ILE A 497 -19.54 -9.85 -3.14
C ILE A 497 -19.03 -11.14 -2.50
N VAL A 498 -18.84 -12.22 -3.27
CA VAL A 498 -18.47 -13.53 -2.69
C VAL A 498 -17.07 -13.48 -2.06
N PRO A 499 -16.02 -12.95 -2.72
CA PRO A 499 -14.70 -12.81 -2.11
C PRO A 499 -14.72 -11.98 -0.83
N ILE A 500 -15.37 -10.81 -0.84
CA ILE A 500 -15.44 -9.91 0.32
C ILE A 500 -16.14 -10.60 1.50
N VAL A 501 -17.28 -11.27 1.25
CA VAL A 501 -17.99 -12.04 2.29
C VAL A 501 -17.15 -13.19 2.82
N VAL A 502 -16.36 -13.87 1.97
CA VAL A 502 -15.43 -14.92 2.41
C VAL A 502 -14.31 -14.34 3.28
N VAL A 503 -13.69 -13.21 2.92
CA VAL A 503 -12.67 -12.54 3.78
C VAL A 503 -13.27 -12.22 5.15
N VAL A 504 -14.43 -11.55 5.19
CA VAL A 504 -15.09 -11.18 6.46
C VAL A 504 -15.39 -12.40 7.32
N LEU A 505 -16.02 -13.44 6.75
CA LEU A 505 -16.39 -14.65 7.50
C LEU A 505 -15.15 -15.43 7.98
N VAL A 506 -14.11 -15.56 7.16
CA VAL A 506 -12.89 -16.29 7.53
C VAL A 506 -12.04 -15.50 8.53
N ALA A 507 -12.04 -14.17 8.49
CA ALA A 507 -11.39 -13.36 9.53
C ALA A 507 -12.08 -13.52 10.89
N PHE A 508 -13.42 -13.43 10.95
CA PHE A 508 -14.17 -13.65 12.19
C PHE A 508 -14.02 -15.08 12.73
N LEU A 509 -14.10 -16.10 11.87
CA LEU A 509 -13.89 -17.49 12.27
C LEU A 509 -12.42 -17.75 12.68
N GLY A 510 -11.47 -17.13 11.99
CA GLY A 510 -10.04 -17.22 12.31
C GLY A 510 -9.72 -16.69 13.69
N MET A 511 -10.22 -15.50 14.06
CA MET A 511 -10.07 -14.94 15.41
C MET A 511 -10.70 -15.83 16.48
N ILE A 512 -11.86 -16.45 16.21
CA ILE A 512 -12.51 -17.40 17.13
C ILE A 512 -11.66 -18.68 17.29
N VAL A 513 -10.98 -19.14 16.24
CA VAL A 513 -10.09 -20.31 16.29
C VAL A 513 -8.80 -19.97 17.05
N THR A 514 -8.03 -18.98 16.61
CA THR A 514 -6.73 -18.64 17.22
C THR A 514 -6.89 -18.21 18.68
N GLY A 515 -7.94 -17.42 18.98
CA GLY A 515 -8.25 -16.99 20.35
C GLY A 515 -8.73 -18.12 21.26
N ARG A 516 -9.45 -19.12 20.73
CA ARG A 516 -9.80 -20.33 21.48
C ARG A 516 -8.57 -21.19 21.76
N GLU A 517 -7.65 -21.29 20.80
CA GLU A 517 -6.40 -22.04 20.96
C GLU A 517 -5.50 -21.41 22.03
N ALA A 518 -5.34 -20.08 22.03
CA ALA A 518 -4.61 -19.34 23.05
C ALA A 518 -5.21 -19.52 24.47
N VAL A 519 -6.52 -19.24 24.63
CA VAL A 519 -7.20 -19.39 25.94
C VAL A 519 -7.13 -20.82 26.47
N LEU A 520 -7.18 -21.84 25.61
CA LEU A 520 -7.01 -23.24 26.04
C LEU A 520 -5.57 -23.61 26.38
N ALA A 521 -4.57 -23.01 25.74
CA ALA A 521 -3.16 -23.21 26.09
C ALA A 521 -2.82 -22.60 27.46
N GLU A 522 -3.43 -21.47 27.80
CA GLU A 522 -3.34 -20.80 29.11
C GLU A 522 -4.22 -21.47 30.19
N GLY A 523 -5.11 -22.41 29.82
CA GLY A 523 -6.04 -23.07 30.73
C GLY A 523 -7.22 -22.19 31.19
N GLY A 524 -7.50 -21.10 30.49
CA GLY A 524 -8.56 -20.13 30.81
C GLY A 524 -9.97 -20.58 30.40
N GLU A 525 -10.99 -19.88 30.92
CA GLU A 525 -12.39 -20.13 30.57
C GLU A 525 -12.73 -19.55 29.18
N LEU A 526 -13.44 -20.34 28.36
CA LEU A 526 -13.90 -19.97 27.01
C LEU A 526 -15.08 -18.98 27.03
N THR A 527 -14.85 -17.80 27.60
CA THR A 527 -15.73 -16.64 27.47
C THR A 527 -15.48 -15.95 26.12
N THR A 528 -16.50 -15.31 25.55
CA THR A 528 -16.35 -14.55 24.28
C THR A 528 -15.33 -13.42 24.40
N ARG A 529 -15.25 -12.78 25.58
CA ARG A 529 -14.26 -11.72 25.86
C ARG A 529 -12.83 -12.26 25.90
N ALA A 530 -12.60 -13.43 26.49
CA ALA A 530 -11.27 -14.06 26.50
C ALA A 530 -10.87 -14.47 25.07
N VAL A 531 -11.75 -15.19 24.36
CA VAL A 531 -11.48 -15.66 22.98
C VAL A 531 -11.16 -14.49 22.03
N PHE A 532 -11.94 -13.41 22.02
CA PHE A 532 -11.62 -12.24 21.17
C PHE A 532 -10.49 -11.35 21.75
N GLY A 533 -10.08 -11.55 23.00
CA GLY A 533 -8.96 -10.83 23.63
C GLY A 533 -7.60 -11.44 23.30
N SER A 534 -7.50 -12.77 23.36
CA SER A 534 -6.28 -13.55 23.06
C SER A 534 -6.20 -14.02 21.60
N ALA A 535 -7.02 -13.47 20.70
CA ALA A 535 -7.03 -13.83 19.29
C ALA A 535 -5.83 -13.24 18.54
N ASN A 536 -5.01 -14.08 17.89
CA ASN A 536 -4.03 -13.59 16.92
C ASN A 536 -4.77 -13.17 15.63
N SER A 537 -4.87 -11.86 15.42
CA SER A 537 -5.56 -11.28 14.26
C SER A 537 -4.79 -11.44 12.94
N LEU A 538 -3.45 -11.36 12.96
CA LEU A 538 -2.62 -11.42 11.76
C LEU A 538 -2.75 -12.77 11.05
N LYS A 539 -2.76 -13.88 11.81
CA LYS A 539 -2.98 -15.24 11.27
C LYS A 539 -4.41 -15.42 10.75
N ALA A 540 -5.40 -14.80 11.40
CA ALA A 540 -6.78 -14.78 10.91
C ALA A 540 -6.92 -13.98 9.58
N LEU A 541 -6.28 -12.82 9.45
CA LEU A 541 -6.26 -12.00 8.24
C LEU A 541 -5.48 -12.68 7.09
N LEU A 542 -4.41 -13.42 7.41
CA LEU A 542 -3.67 -14.23 6.45
C LEU A 542 -4.54 -15.36 5.87
N TRP A 543 -5.27 -16.10 6.72
CA TRP A 543 -6.23 -17.10 6.26
C TRP A 543 -7.39 -16.47 5.46
N ALA A 544 -7.88 -15.31 5.89
CA ALA A 544 -8.98 -14.60 5.25
C ALA A 544 -8.64 -14.09 3.84
N SER A 545 -7.49 -13.45 3.67
CA SER A 545 -7.01 -12.98 2.36
C SER A 545 -6.73 -14.13 1.38
N ALA A 546 -6.12 -15.23 1.86
CA ALA A 546 -5.93 -16.44 1.06
C ALA A 546 -7.27 -17.06 0.61
N ALA A 547 -8.24 -17.18 1.52
CA ALA A 547 -9.56 -17.71 1.22
C ALA A 547 -10.37 -16.78 0.29
N GLY A 548 -10.29 -15.47 0.48
CA GLY A 548 -10.92 -14.46 -0.37
C GLY A 548 -10.39 -14.47 -1.80
N GLY A 549 -9.06 -14.49 -1.97
CA GLY A 549 -8.44 -14.64 -3.29
C GLY A 549 -8.81 -15.96 -3.97
N ALA A 550 -8.80 -17.07 -3.23
CA ALA A 550 -9.25 -18.36 -3.73
C ALA A 550 -10.73 -18.32 -4.17
N ALA A 551 -11.61 -17.69 -3.40
CA ALA A 551 -13.02 -17.48 -3.75
C ALA A 551 -13.17 -16.61 -5.01
N ALA A 552 -12.37 -15.55 -5.17
CA ALA A 552 -12.38 -14.69 -6.36
C ALA A 552 -11.99 -15.46 -7.62
N LEU A 553 -10.96 -16.31 -7.52
CA LEU A 553 -10.53 -17.19 -8.61
C LEU A 553 -11.62 -18.23 -8.92
N ILE A 554 -12.17 -18.90 -7.91
CA ILE A 554 -13.22 -19.92 -8.08
C ILE A 554 -14.48 -19.32 -8.71
N THR A 555 -14.95 -18.13 -8.31
CA THR A 555 -16.13 -17.51 -8.94
C THR A 555 -15.86 -17.06 -10.37
N ALA A 556 -14.70 -16.44 -10.64
CA ALA A 556 -14.33 -16.00 -11.99
C ALA A 556 -14.19 -17.18 -12.98
N LEU A 557 -13.73 -18.34 -12.51
CA LEU A 557 -13.66 -19.58 -13.29
C LEU A 557 -15.02 -20.27 -13.43
N GLY A 558 -15.75 -20.47 -12.33
CA GLY A 558 -17.03 -21.21 -12.30
C GLY A 558 -18.16 -20.54 -13.10
N THR A 559 -18.04 -19.25 -13.36
CA THR A 559 -18.94 -18.48 -14.24
C THR A 559 -18.53 -18.44 -15.71
N GLY A 560 -17.32 -18.92 -16.03
CA GLY A 560 -16.68 -18.77 -17.35
C GLY A 560 -16.19 -17.36 -17.68
N THR A 561 -16.19 -16.41 -16.73
CA THR A 561 -15.79 -15.02 -16.96
C THR A 561 -14.29 -14.87 -17.26
N LEU A 562 -13.43 -15.65 -16.59
CA LEU A 562 -11.99 -15.73 -16.87
C LEU A 562 -11.57 -17.20 -17.07
N ARG A 563 -10.48 -17.43 -17.82
CA ARG A 563 -9.76 -18.72 -17.86
C ARG A 563 -8.68 -18.74 -16.77
N LEU A 564 -8.21 -19.93 -16.38
CA LEU A 564 -7.20 -20.08 -15.31
C LEU A 564 -5.94 -19.24 -15.54
N ALA A 565 -5.41 -19.19 -16.76
CA ALA A 565 -4.28 -18.31 -17.09
C ALA A 565 -4.59 -16.83 -16.83
N GLN A 566 -5.72 -16.33 -17.34
CA GLN A 566 -6.16 -14.94 -17.17
C GLN A 566 -6.46 -14.60 -15.70
N GLY A 567 -6.97 -15.56 -14.92
CA GLY A 567 -7.19 -15.41 -13.48
C GLY A 567 -5.89 -15.34 -12.68
N LEU A 568 -4.89 -16.15 -13.03
CA LEU A 568 -3.56 -16.10 -12.42
C LEU A 568 -2.79 -14.83 -12.85
N GLU A 569 -2.93 -14.40 -14.10
CA GLU A 569 -2.42 -13.11 -14.59
C GLU A 569 -3.04 -11.94 -13.81
N ALA A 570 -4.37 -11.93 -13.62
CA ALA A 570 -5.08 -10.92 -12.84
C ALA A 570 -4.66 -10.91 -11.36
N TRP A 571 -4.47 -12.09 -10.75
CA TRP A 571 -3.96 -12.21 -9.39
C TRP A 571 -2.54 -11.62 -9.30
N LEU A 572 -1.64 -12.00 -10.22
CA LEU A 572 -0.27 -11.52 -10.22
C LEU A 572 -0.18 -10.01 -10.49
N GLU A 573 -1.07 -9.42 -11.28
CA GLU A 573 -1.13 -7.97 -11.45
C GLU A 573 -1.60 -7.26 -10.18
N GLY A 574 -2.60 -7.82 -9.48
CA GLY A 574 -3.04 -7.34 -8.16
C GLY A 574 -1.98 -7.49 -7.05
N MET A 575 -1.11 -8.50 -7.13
CA MET A 575 0.06 -8.59 -6.25
C MET A 575 1.09 -7.51 -6.58
N LYS A 576 1.28 -7.16 -7.87
CA LYS A 576 2.27 -6.15 -8.28
C LYS A 576 1.94 -4.76 -7.78
N SER A 577 0.67 -4.34 -7.78
CA SER A 577 0.29 -3.01 -7.26
C SER A 577 0.65 -2.85 -5.78
N MET A 578 0.54 -3.92 -4.98
CA MET A 578 0.91 -3.92 -3.57
C MET A 578 2.42 -3.98 -3.30
N LEU A 579 3.28 -4.25 -4.30
CA LEU A 579 4.74 -4.31 -4.10
C LEU A 579 5.34 -2.98 -3.63
N LEU A 580 4.78 -1.84 -4.05
CA LEU A 580 5.25 -0.53 -3.59
C LEU A 580 4.93 -0.30 -2.11
N ALA A 581 3.72 -0.64 -1.67
CA ALA A 581 3.34 -0.59 -0.25
C ALA A 581 4.20 -1.53 0.60
N CYS A 582 4.47 -2.74 0.09
CA CYS A 582 5.38 -3.71 0.74
C CYS A 582 6.82 -3.18 0.88
N ALA A 583 7.35 -2.50 -0.14
CA ALA A 583 8.68 -1.90 -0.08
C ALA A 583 8.73 -0.67 0.86
N ILE A 584 7.64 0.09 0.94
CA ILE A 584 7.49 1.19 1.90
C ILE A 584 7.44 0.66 3.34
N LEU A 585 6.67 -0.41 3.61
CA LEU A 585 6.63 -1.09 4.92
C LEU A 585 8.02 -1.49 5.41
N VAL A 586 8.78 -2.24 4.61
CA VAL A 586 10.12 -2.71 4.99
C VAL A 586 11.07 -1.55 5.32
N LEU A 587 11.00 -0.44 4.57
CA LEU A 587 11.79 0.76 4.86
C LEU A 587 11.26 1.58 6.05
N ALA A 588 9.96 1.52 6.36
CA ALA A 588 9.36 2.15 7.54
C ALA A 588 9.74 1.44 8.84
N TRP A 589 9.66 0.10 8.86
CA TRP A 589 10.16 -0.73 9.96
C TRP A 589 11.67 -0.56 10.13
N SER A 590 12.43 -0.50 9.02
CA SER A 590 13.85 -0.14 9.05
C SER A 590 14.11 1.25 9.63
N LEU A 591 13.23 2.24 9.37
CA LEU A 591 13.32 3.59 9.92
C LEU A 591 12.98 3.61 11.42
N GLY A 592 12.02 2.79 11.87
CA GLY A 592 11.74 2.59 13.29
C GLY A 592 12.92 1.99 14.03
N ALA A 593 13.43 0.86 13.55
CA ALA A 593 14.58 0.18 14.14
C ALA A 593 15.78 1.12 14.34
N ILE A 594 16.10 1.97 13.36
CA ILE A 594 17.21 2.92 13.49
C ILE A 594 16.88 4.17 14.31
N CYS A 595 15.63 4.65 14.31
CA CYS A 595 15.18 5.73 15.21
C CYS A 595 15.23 5.30 16.68
N ARG A 596 14.94 4.02 16.97
CA ARG A 596 15.16 3.39 18.28
C ARG A 596 16.64 3.33 18.62
N GLU A 597 17.46 2.77 17.72
CA GLU A 597 18.90 2.59 17.95
C GLU A 597 19.63 3.91 18.23
N VAL A 598 19.28 5.02 17.56
CA VAL A 598 19.86 6.35 17.84
C VAL A 598 19.14 7.15 18.94
N HIS A 599 18.17 6.57 19.65
CA HIS A 599 17.40 7.19 20.75
C HIS A 599 16.66 8.49 20.36
N THR A 600 16.06 8.52 19.17
CA THR A 600 15.43 9.74 18.60
C THR A 600 14.37 10.37 19.50
N ALA A 601 13.47 9.57 20.08
CA ALA A 601 12.29 10.07 20.81
C ALA A 601 12.69 10.88 22.06
N GLN A 602 13.59 10.33 22.86
CA GLN A 602 14.16 10.97 24.06
C GLN A 602 14.74 12.36 23.74
N VAL A 603 15.47 12.50 22.63
CA VAL A 603 16.04 13.80 22.21
C VAL A 603 14.95 14.76 21.75
N VAL A 604 13.96 14.31 21.00
CA VAL A 604 12.83 15.15 20.57
C VAL A 604 12.07 15.68 21.79
N ILE A 605 11.86 14.86 22.82
CA ILE A 605 11.22 15.30 24.07
C ILE A 605 12.10 16.23 24.88
N ALA A 606 13.39 15.94 25.03
CA ALA A 606 14.34 16.85 25.67
C ALA A 606 14.43 18.23 24.97
N ALA A 607 14.15 18.29 23.66
CA ALA A 607 14.08 19.53 22.89
C ALA A 607 12.72 20.26 22.98
N ILE A 608 11.63 19.55 23.27
CA ILE A 608 10.28 20.12 23.47
C ILE A 608 10.09 20.61 24.91
N GLY A 609 10.59 19.86 25.90
CA GLY A 609 10.40 20.11 27.33
C GLY A 609 8.93 20.23 27.72
N ASP A 610 8.64 21.08 28.72
CA ASP A 610 7.27 21.41 29.14
C ASP A 610 6.47 22.25 28.11
N GLY A 611 7.05 22.55 26.94
CA GLY A 611 6.51 23.49 25.95
C GLY A 611 5.28 23.00 25.17
N LEU A 612 5.01 21.69 25.16
CA LEU A 612 3.86 21.09 24.48
C LEU A 612 2.97 20.32 25.48
N PRO A 613 1.79 20.84 25.85
CA PRO A 613 0.79 20.08 26.58
C PRO A 613 0.43 18.80 25.82
N ALA A 614 0.50 17.64 26.48
CA ALA A 614 0.26 16.33 25.85
C ALA A 614 -1.08 16.25 25.07
N GLY A 615 -2.13 16.93 25.55
CA GLY A 615 -3.42 17.00 24.86
C GLY A 615 -3.43 17.75 23.52
N LEU A 616 -2.38 18.51 23.20
CA LEU A 616 -2.17 19.10 21.86
C LEU A 616 -1.39 18.18 20.91
N LEU A 617 -0.81 17.07 21.38
CA LEU A 617 -0.03 16.19 20.51
C LEU A 617 -0.86 15.62 19.34
N PRO A 618 -2.09 15.09 19.53
CA PRO A 618 -2.92 14.61 18.40
C PRO A 618 -3.13 15.70 17.35
N ALA A 619 -3.46 16.92 17.79
CA ALA A 619 -3.66 18.07 16.91
C ALA A 619 -2.39 18.49 16.15
N ALA A 620 -1.23 18.49 16.80
CA ALA A 620 0.05 18.78 16.16
C ALA A 620 0.42 17.69 15.13
N VAL A 621 0.25 16.42 15.49
CA VAL A 621 0.48 15.26 14.62
C VAL A 621 -0.44 15.29 13.40
N PHE A 622 -1.73 15.59 13.58
CA PHE A 622 -2.71 15.69 12.49
C PHE A 622 -2.29 16.74 11.45
N VAL A 623 -1.86 17.92 11.91
CA VAL A 623 -1.40 19.02 11.03
C VAL A 623 -0.06 18.70 10.35
N VAL A 624 0.90 18.10 11.07
CA VAL A 624 2.18 17.66 10.48
C VAL A 624 1.95 16.58 9.42
N SER A 625 1.08 15.59 9.69
CA SER A 625 0.73 14.53 8.75
C SER A 625 0.04 15.09 7.51
N ALA A 626 -0.90 16.04 7.67
CA ALA A 626 -1.52 16.72 6.54
C ALA A 626 -0.51 17.53 5.72
N ALA A 627 0.44 18.22 6.36
CA ALA A 627 1.47 18.99 5.67
C ALA A 627 2.44 18.10 4.87
N VAL A 628 2.85 16.95 5.43
CA VAL A 628 3.70 15.98 4.72
C VAL A 628 2.93 15.34 3.56
N SER A 629 1.72 14.83 3.80
CA SER A 629 0.91 14.16 2.76
C SER A 629 0.50 15.08 1.63
N PHE A 630 0.13 16.34 1.93
CA PHE A 630 -0.16 17.35 0.92
C PHE A 630 1.03 17.61 -0.02
N ALA A 631 2.25 17.64 0.52
CA ALA A 631 3.45 17.95 -0.22
C ALA A 631 4.08 16.74 -0.93
N THR A 632 3.80 15.51 -0.47
CA THR A 632 4.24 14.26 -1.12
C THR A 632 3.24 13.76 -2.16
N GLY A 633 1.94 14.01 -1.98
CA GLY A 633 0.87 13.42 -2.78
C GLY A 633 0.57 11.96 -2.42
N THR A 634 0.78 11.54 -1.16
CA THR A 634 0.49 10.16 -0.75
C THR A 634 0.22 10.00 0.74
N SER A 635 -0.91 9.36 1.05
CA SER A 635 -1.26 8.90 2.39
C SER A 635 -0.29 7.85 2.93
N TRP A 636 -0.15 6.71 2.22
CA TRP A 636 0.64 5.53 2.62
C TRP A 636 2.08 5.89 3.03
N GLY A 637 2.71 6.75 2.25
CA GLY A 637 4.09 7.16 2.47
C GLY A 637 4.29 8.18 3.60
N THR A 638 3.24 8.90 3.98
CA THR A 638 3.27 9.81 5.12
C THR A 638 3.18 9.04 6.44
N MET A 639 2.30 8.03 6.49
CA MET A 639 2.21 7.10 7.62
C MET A 639 3.55 6.41 7.88
N ALA A 640 4.21 5.92 6.82
CA ALA A 640 5.51 5.26 6.86
C ALA A 640 6.62 6.08 7.53
N ILE A 641 6.59 7.41 7.34
CA ILE A 641 7.59 8.34 7.88
C ILE A 641 7.25 8.72 9.33
N LEU A 642 5.97 8.83 9.68
CA LEU A 642 5.53 9.43 10.94
C LEU A 642 5.22 8.43 12.06
N PHE A 643 4.76 7.20 11.76
CA PHE A 643 4.53 6.19 12.80
C PHE A 643 5.75 5.95 13.70
N PRO A 644 6.96 5.67 13.17
CA PRO A 644 8.12 5.35 13.99
C PRO A 644 8.78 6.57 14.68
N LEU A 645 8.21 7.77 14.50
CA LEU A 645 8.63 9.00 15.19
C LEU A 645 7.60 9.42 16.24
N VAL A 646 6.32 9.42 15.86
CA VAL A 646 5.22 9.96 16.65
C VAL A 646 4.76 8.97 17.72
N VAL A 647 4.72 7.68 17.42
CA VAL A 647 4.19 6.69 18.36
C VAL A 647 5.14 6.43 19.55
N PRO A 648 6.48 6.52 19.43
CA PRO A 648 7.39 6.58 20.58
C PRO A 648 7.19 7.87 21.39
N LEU A 649 7.25 9.03 20.71
CA LEU A 649 7.03 10.37 21.27
C LEU A 649 5.73 10.50 22.08
N ALA A 650 4.63 9.88 21.63
CA ALA A 650 3.32 10.01 22.27
C ALA A 650 3.20 9.37 23.66
N ASP A 651 4.01 8.35 23.95
CA ASP A 651 3.98 7.62 25.22
C ASP A 651 5.05 8.15 26.18
N GLU A 652 6.26 8.46 25.69
CA GLU A 652 7.27 9.15 26.51
C GLU A 652 6.75 10.53 26.97
N LEU A 653 5.95 11.25 26.15
CA LEU A 653 5.31 12.52 26.53
C LEU A 653 4.05 12.34 27.40
N ALA A 654 3.37 11.18 27.32
CA ALA A 654 2.12 10.93 28.05
C ALA A 654 2.00 9.48 28.56
N PRO A 655 2.89 9.02 29.48
CA PRO A 655 3.00 7.59 29.81
C PRO A 655 1.68 6.98 30.28
N GLY A 656 1.27 5.88 29.63
CA GLY A 656 0.04 5.16 29.95
C GLY A 656 -1.27 5.89 29.61
N GLN A 657 -1.22 7.09 29.00
CA GLN A 657 -2.42 7.84 28.58
C GLN A 657 -2.94 7.31 27.24
N ILE A 658 -3.49 6.09 27.27
CA ILE A 658 -4.04 5.38 26.10
C ILE A 658 -4.94 6.24 25.18
N PRO A 659 -5.77 7.19 25.65
CA PRO A 659 -6.52 8.09 24.77
C PRO A 659 -5.64 9.02 23.91
N ILE A 660 -4.52 9.51 24.44
CA ILE A 660 -3.57 10.38 23.71
C ILE A 660 -2.76 9.54 22.71
N LEU A 661 -2.33 8.33 23.09
CA LEU A 661 -1.66 7.39 22.20
C LEU A 661 -2.55 6.98 21.02
N LEU A 662 -3.79 6.53 21.30
CA LEU A 662 -4.78 6.21 20.26
C LEU A 662 -5.15 7.44 19.42
N GLY A 663 -5.24 8.62 20.05
CA GLY A 663 -5.39 9.90 19.38
C GLY A 663 -4.28 10.09 18.35
N ALA A 664 -3.03 10.20 18.79
CA ALA A 664 -1.87 10.42 17.92
C ALA A 664 -1.74 9.41 16.78
N ILE A 665 -1.96 8.10 17.04
CA ILE A 665 -2.01 7.08 15.97
C ILE A 665 -3.09 7.41 14.94
N SER A 666 -4.29 7.79 15.39
CA SER A 666 -5.40 8.20 14.52
C SER A 666 -5.12 9.49 13.78
N SER A 667 -4.44 10.44 14.41
CA SER A 667 -4.02 11.72 13.84
C SER A 667 -3.03 11.53 12.67
N ILE A 668 -2.13 10.54 12.76
CA ILE A 668 -1.25 10.18 11.62
C ILE A 668 -2.11 9.72 10.44
N LEU A 669 -3.03 8.79 10.68
CA LEU A 669 -3.86 8.17 9.66
C LEU A 669 -4.82 9.19 9.02
N ALA A 670 -5.64 9.85 9.83
CA ALA A 670 -6.62 10.83 9.41
C ALA A 670 -5.97 12.09 8.82
N GLY A 671 -4.82 12.53 9.35
CA GLY A 671 -4.06 13.66 8.84
C GLY A 671 -3.40 13.35 7.49
N SER A 672 -2.89 12.12 7.32
CA SER A 672 -2.40 11.64 6.02
C SER A 672 -3.49 11.71 4.95
N VAL A 673 -4.67 11.15 5.23
CA VAL A 673 -5.85 11.19 4.34
C VAL A 673 -6.31 12.63 4.06
N TRP A 674 -6.20 13.54 5.04
CA TRP A 674 -6.55 14.96 4.85
C TRP A 674 -5.59 15.67 3.90
N GLY A 675 -4.28 15.51 4.09
CA GLY A 675 -3.27 16.14 3.24
C GLY A 675 -3.34 15.63 1.79
N ASP A 676 -3.52 14.32 1.64
CA ASP A 676 -3.65 13.62 0.36
C ASP A 676 -4.82 14.19 -0.45
N HIS A 677 -6.02 14.23 0.15
CA HIS A 677 -7.25 14.76 -0.43
C HIS A 677 -7.25 16.29 -0.68
N CYS A 678 -6.24 17.01 -0.17
CA CYS A 678 -5.99 18.41 -0.49
C CYS A 678 -4.95 18.61 -1.62
N SER A 679 -4.21 17.56 -2.01
CA SER A 679 -2.98 17.70 -2.79
C SER A 679 -3.21 17.79 -4.31
N PRO A 680 -2.69 18.84 -5.00
CA PRO A 680 -2.68 18.93 -6.46
C PRO A 680 -1.73 17.94 -7.17
N ILE A 681 -1.18 16.96 -6.45
CA ILE A 681 -0.28 15.94 -6.95
C ILE A 681 -0.56 14.54 -6.36
N SER A 682 -1.67 14.36 -5.63
CA SER A 682 -2.00 13.05 -5.05
C SER A 682 -2.42 12.04 -6.11
N ASP A 683 -1.97 10.79 -5.97
CA ASP A 683 -2.43 9.66 -6.79
C ASP A 683 -3.97 9.54 -6.76
N THR A 684 -4.61 9.63 -5.59
CA THR A 684 -6.08 9.47 -5.45
C THR A 684 -6.84 10.63 -6.09
N THR A 685 -6.37 11.87 -5.91
CA THR A 685 -6.95 13.07 -6.52
C THR A 685 -6.71 13.15 -8.03
N ILE A 686 -5.56 12.70 -8.53
CA ILE A 686 -5.29 12.54 -9.96
C ILE A 686 -6.24 11.47 -10.53
N MET A 687 -6.28 10.27 -9.95
CA MET A 687 -7.12 9.16 -10.44
C MET A 687 -8.61 9.48 -10.42
N SER A 688 -9.12 10.13 -9.36
CA SER A 688 -10.52 10.57 -9.25
C SER A 688 -10.90 11.58 -10.33
N SER A 689 -10.03 12.56 -10.61
CA SER A 689 -10.24 13.53 -11.68
C SER A 689 -10.19 12.89 -13.08
N MET A 690 -9.25 11.96 -13.31
CA MET A 690 -9.12 11.26 -14.60
C MET A 690 -10.29 10.32 -14.88
N ALA A 691 -10.68 9.48 -13.91
CA ALA A 691 -11.77 8.53 -14.06
C ALA A 691 -13.12 9.22 -14.31
N SER A 692 -13.31 10.40 -13.71
CA SER A 692 -14.49 11.25 -13.92
C SER A 692 -14.44 12.03 -15.24
N SER A 693 -13.31 12.02 -15.96
CA SER A 693 -13.02 12.92 -17.10
C SER A 693 -13.27 14.39 -16.76
N CYS A 694 -12.84 14.79 -15.57
CA CYS A 694 -12.74 16.17 -15.13
C CYS A 694 -11.40 16.77 -15.60
N ASP A 695 -11.28 18.10 -15.62
CA ASP A 695 -9.97 18.73 -15.57
C ASP A 695 -9.43 18.66 -14.13
N HIS A 696 -8.16 18.30 -13.99
CA HIS A 696 -7.54 18.08 -12.68
C HIS A 696 -7.47 19.36 -11.83
N VAL A 697 -7.23 20.52 -12.45
CA VAL A 697 -7.13 21.80 -11.74
C VAL A 697 -8.50 22.26 -11.25
N ASP A 698 -9.57 22.05 -12.03
CA ASP A 698 -10.93 22.36 -11.59
C ASP A 698 -11.43 21.41 -10.48
N HIS A 699 -11.06 20.12 -10.51
CA HIS A 699 -11.28 19.18 -9.40
C HIS A 699 -10.63 19.68 -8.10
N VAL A 700 -9.31 19.88 -8.11
CA VAL A 700 -8.55 20.38 -6.95
C VAL A 700 -9.12 21.71 -6.42
N ARG A 701 -9.45 22.65 -7.34
CA ARG A 701 -9.99 23.97 -6.99
C ARG A 701 -11.38 23.92 -6.36
N THR A 702 -12.23 22.98 -6.77
CA THR A 702 -13.58 22.81 -6.23
C THR A 702 -13.60 22.00 -4.94
N GLN A 703 -12.70 21.03 -4.79
CA GLN A 703 -12.54 20.18 -3.62
C GLN A 703 -11.86 20.87 -2.43
N LEU A 704 -10.80 21.65 -2.66
CA LEU A 704 -9.96 22.19 -1.58
C LEU A 704 -10.75 22.99 -0.50
N PRO A 705 -11.73 23.86 -0.84
CA PRO A 705 -12.54 24.55 0.18
C PRO A 705 -13.37 23.60 1.07
N TYR A 706 -13.76 22.44 0.54
CA TYR A 706 -14.51 21.42 1.27
C TYR A 706 -13.57 20.59 2.16
N ALA A 707 -12.43 20.15 1.61
CA ALA A 707 -11.41 19.41 2.37
C ALA A 707 -10.84 20.24 3.53
N LEU A 708 -10.55 21.52 3.32
CA LEU A 708 -10.09 22.43 4.38
C LEU A 708 -11.16 22.70 5.45
N LEU A 709 -12.44 22.80 5.09
CA LEU A 709 -13.52 22.95 6.07
C LEU A 709 -13.63 21.72 6.97
N VAL A 710 -13.67 20.52 6.39
CA VAL A 710 -13.78 19.27 7.15
C VAL A 710 -12.54 19.04 8.01
N GLY A 711 -11.34 19.31 7.50
CA GLY A 711 -10.10 19.25 8.26
C GLY A 711 -10.05 20.24 9.44
N GLY A 712 -10.51 21.48 9.23
CA GLY A 712 -10.61 22.47 10.31
C GLY A 712 -11.61 22.07 11.40
N VAL A 713 -12.75 21.47 11.03
CA VAL A 713 -13.70 20.92 12.00
C VAL A 713 -13.14 19.69 12.73
N ALA A 714 -12.46 18.79 12.03
CA ALA A 714 -11.78 17.63 12.62
C ALA A 714 -10.71 18.05 13.64
N LEU A 715 -9.88 19.04 13.29
CA LEU A 715 -8.86 19.60 14.17
C LEU A 715 -9.45 20.21 15.46
N VAL A 716 -10.53 21.00 15.34
CA VAL A 716 -11.11 21.70 16.51
C VAL A 716 -11.99 20.80 17.37
N PHE A 717 -12.96 20.11 16.78
CA PHE A 717 -13.94 19.30 17.52
C PHE A 717 -13.50 17.85 17.77
N GLY A 718 -12.55 17.34 16.98
CA GLY A 718 -11.88 16.07 17.18
C GLY A 718 -10.57 16.23 17.93
N GLU A 719 -9.49 16.48 17.20
CA GLU A 719 -8.10 16.37 17.68
C GLU A 719 -7.84 17.18 18.97
N ILE A 720 -8.10 18.50 18.96
CA ILE A 720 -7.83 19.39 20.11
C ILE A 720 -8.76 19.06 21.28
N ALA A 721 -10.08 19.02 21.05
CA ALA A 721 -11.05 18.88 22.13
C ALA A 721 -11.00 17.50 22.82
N THR A 722 -10.69 16.43 22.08
CA THR A 722 -10.59 15.07 22.64
C THR A 722 -9.20 14.79 23.19
N GLY A 723 -8.13 15.40 22.64
CA GLY A 723 -6.79 15.38 23.24
C GLY A 723 -6.73 16.07 24.60
N PHE A 724 -7.47 17.18 24.78
CA PHE A 724 -7.69 17.79 26.11
C PHE A 724 -8.72 17.07 26.99
N GLY A 725 -9.29 15.94 26.55
CA GLY A 725 -10.23 15.14 27.34
C GLY A 725 -11.58 15.80 27.61
N LEU A 726 -11.97 16.84 26.86
CA LEU A 726 -13.23 17.57 27.09
C LEU A 726 -14.47 16.67 26.91
N TYR A 727 -14.36 15.66 26.03
CA TYR A 727 -15.37 14.64 25.81
C TYR A 727 -14.79 13.42 25.05
N PRO A 728 -15.45 12.25 25.07
CA PRO A 728 -15.04 11.08 24.27
C PRO A 728 -15.12 11.32 22.76
N ALA A 729 -14.31 10.60 21.98
CA ALA A 729 -14.21 10.76 20.52
C ALA A 729 -15.55 10.71 19.75
N TRP A 730 -16.48 9.83 20.15
CA TRP A 730 -17.81 9.76 19.52
C TRP A 730 -18.64 11.05 19.70
N VAL A 731 -18.42 11.80 20.78
CA VAL A 731 -19.03 13.14 20.97
C VAL A 731 -18.40 14.15 20.02
N GLY A 732 -17.08 14.09 19.80
CA GLY A 732 -16.37 14.91 18.82
C GLY A 732 -16.87 14.70 17.39
N LEU A 733 -17.14 13.45 17.00
CA LEU A 733 -17.79 13.12 15.73
C LEU A 733 -19.21 13.72 15.61
N LEU A 734 -20.03 13.63 16.67
CA LEU A 734 -21.37 14.22 16.68
C LEU A 734 -21.36 15.75 16.63
N LEU A 735 -20.48 16.40 17.39
CA LEU A 735 -20.35 17.87 17.42
C LEU A 735 -19.76 18.40 16.10
N GLY A 736 -18.73 17.74 15.57
CA GLY A 736 -18.18 18.07 14.25
C GLY A 736 -19.19 17.87 13.12
N GLY A 737 -19.96 16.78 13.16
CA GLY A 737 -21.06 16.53 12.22
C GLY A 737 -22.15 17.59 12.32
N ALA A 738 -22.57 17.96 13.53
CA ALA A 738 -23.54 19.02 13.76
C ALA A 738 -23.03 20.40 13.27
N ALA A 739 -21.75 20.71 13.49
CA ALA A 739 -21.11 21.93 12.99
C ALA A 739 -21.08 21.96 11.45
N LEU A 740 -20.66 20.87 10.80
CA LEU A 740 -20.65 20.76 9.33
C LEU A 740 -22.07 20.87 8.75
N PHE A 741 -23.06 20.21 9.36
CA PHE A 741 -24.46 20.32 8.97
C PHE A 741 -24.98 21.75 9.08
N ALA A 742 -24.72 22.44 10.19
CA ALA A 742 -25.10 23.84 10.39
C ALA A 742 -24.40 24.77 9.39
N ILE A 743 -23.11 24.54 9.08
CA ILE A 743 -22.36 25.32 8.10
C ILE A 743 -22.91 25.10 6.68
N VAL A 744 -23.26 23.86 6.30
CA VAL A 744 -23.92 23.59 5.01
C VAL A 744 -25.29 24.26 4.94
N LEU A 745 -26.09 24.25 6.01
CA LEU A 745 -27.38 24.95 6.03
C LEU A 745 -27.24 26.49 5.95
N TRP A 746 -26.17 27.06 6.50
CA TRP A 746 -25.93 28.51 6.55
C TRP A 746 -25.23 29.08 5.31
N ARG A 747 -24.26 28.35 4.73
CA ARG A 747 -23.46 28.79 3.57
C ARG A 747 -23.84 28.13 2.26
N GLY A 748 -24.46 26.95 2.31
CA GLY A 748 -24.87 26.20 1.14
C GLY A 748 -26.21 26.69 0.60
N GLU A 749 -26.22 27.06 -0.68
CA GLU A 749 -27.45 27.38 -1.41
C GLU A 749 -27.92 26.16 -2.21
N VAL A 750 -29.23 26.02 -2.36
CA VAL A 750 -29.83 24.84 -3.01
C VAL A 750 -29.64 24.95 -4.51
N VAL A 751 -28.89 24.01 -5.08
CA VAL A 751 -28.75 23.92 -6.53
C VAL A 751 -30.05 23.39 -7.12
N GLY A 752 -30.74 24.22 -7.91
CA GLY A 752 -32.01 23.86 -8.53
C GLY A 752 -31.89 22.75 -9.57
N ASP A 753 -32.97 21.98 -9.74
CA ASP A 753 -33.11 21.11 -10.91
C ASP A 753 -33.19 21.95 -12.20
N ALA A 754 -32.85 21.35 -13.34
CA ALA A 754 -32.64 22.09 -14.59
C ALA A 754 -33.93 22.77 -15.13
N PRO A 755 -33.83 23.97 -15.72
CA PRO A 755 -34.98 24.66 -16.27
C PRO A 755 -35.58 23.91 -17.49
N PRO A 756 -36.91 23.96 -17.68
CA PRO A 756 -37.56 23.32 -18.83
C PRO A 756 -37.14 23.98 -20.14
N GLY A 757 -36.82 23.17 -21.15
CA GLY A 757 -36.42 23.61 -22.49
C GLY A 757 -34.92 23.50 -22.82
N VAL A 758 -34.06 23.13 -21.86
CA VAL A 758 -32.68 22.74 -22.16
C VAL A 758 -32.67 21.29 -22.68
N PRO A 759 -32.11 20.99 -23.87
CA PRO A 759 -32.11 19.65 -24.47
C PRO A 759 -31.27 18.66 -23.67
N SER A 760 -31.67 17.38 -23.66
CA SER A 760 -30.93 16.32 -22.96
C SER A 760 -29.66 15.92 -23.71
N VAL A 761 -28.62 15.51 -22.99
CA VAL A 761 -27.30 15.17 -23.57
C VAL A 761 -27.41 14.04 -24.62
N ASP A 762 -28.43 13.19 -24.53
CA ASP A 762 -28.75 12.13 -25.51
C ASP A 762 -29.10 12.66 -26.92
N GLU A 763 -29.50 13.92 -27.08
CA GLU A 763 -29.99 14.48 -28.36
C GLU A 763 -28.87 14.97 -29.30
N GLY A 764 -27.61 15.01 -28.83
CA GLY A 764 -26.46 15.47 -29.61
C GLY A 764 -25.70 14.37 -30.37
N GLY A 765 -26.27 13.17 -30.51
CA GLY A 765 -25.56 11.98 -30.98
C GLY A 765 -25.37 11.83 -32.50
N ASP A 766 -25.94 12.74 -33.32
CA ASP A 766 -25.97 12.61 -34.78
C ASP A 766 -25.62 13.96 -35.48
N GLU A 767 -24.45 14.51 -35.14
CA GLU A 767 -23.83 15.58 -35.93
C GLU A 767 -23.40 15.04 -37.30
N THR A 768 -24.35 15.04 -38.24
CA THR A 768 -24.03 14.92 -39.66
C THR A 768 -23.06 16.04 -40.07
N PRO A 769 -21.96 15.73 -40.78
CA PRO A 769 -20.98 16.74 -41.15
C PRO A 769 -21.62 17.78 -42.07
N PRO A 770 -21.38 19.09 -41.86
CA PRO A 770 -22.05 20.13 -42.62
C PRO A 770 -21.73 20.01 -44.12
N GLU A 771 -22.75 20.11 -44.96
CA GLU A 771 -22.58 20.11 -46.42
C GLU A 771 -21.64 21.25 -46.87
N PRO A 772 -20.80 21.02 -47.89
CA PRO A 772 -19.99 22.07 -48.47
C PRO A 772 -20.90 23.11 -49.14
N VAL A 773 -20.86 24.34 -48.64
CA VAL A 773 -21.59 25.47 -49.24
C VAL A 773 -20.94 25.83 -50.57
N ASP A 774 -21.66 25.62 -51.68
CA ASP A 774 -21.23 26.07 -53.01
C ASP A 774 -21.11 27.61 -53.06
N GLU A 775 -19.93 28.12 -53.44
CA GLU A 775 -19.74 29.53 -53.78
C GLU A 775 -20.30 29.81 -55.20
N PRO A 776 -21.16 30.83 -55.40
CA PRO A 776 -21.74 31.11 -56.70
C PRO A 776 -20.80 31.95 -57.61
N ALA A 777 -20.23 31.26 -58.61
CA ALA A 777 -19.73 31.74 -59.92
C ALA A 777 -18.65 32.85 -59.94
#